data_AF-A0A1I5G9E5-F1
#
_entry.id   AF-A0A1I5G9E5-F1
#
_cell.length_a   1.000
_cell.length_b   1.000
_cell.length_c   1.000
_cell.angle_alpha   90.00
_cell.angle_beta   90.00
_cell.angle_gamma   90.00
#
_symmetry.space_group_name_H-M   'P 1'
#
loop_
_entity.id
_entity.type
_entity.pdbx_description
1 polymer ?
#
loop_
_entity_poly.entity_id
_entity_poly.type
_entity_poly.pdbx_seq_one_letter_code
_entity_poly.pdbx_strand_id
1 'polypeptide(L)'
;MKDGFIKIACATPDIKVADTEHNATEIIRLIREANEKGVKIICFPELGITGYTCGDLFLQDVLLKGAVKAVEEIASATSELDIVIIVGLPYQVRNKLYNIAAVIKGGKVIGATAKKNIPNYSEFYELRHFTPADDNLMEEISFGAAGTTTLCSNHVFSCQELSNLKFGIEICEDLWVAETPSVKLAKAGATIIFNLSASDEVIGKADYRRNLIKAKSGSLLCAYAYADAGVGESTQDMVFAGHNIIAENGTVYAESKIFDNEMIIADVDVDRLVHERRRMNTFTVNTDCESHQSEFSLKPEETKITFAPPKTPFVPTVKYDLDSRCEEILTMQAVGLMTRIRHIGCKNVVIGLSGGLDSTLALIVTVHAFDRLGLDKKGIHCITMPCFGTTDRTYTNACRLAEAYGTTLEEINIKASVSQHFEDIGQDSSNHDVTYENGQARERTQILMDKANMLGGIVIGTGDLSELALGWATYNGDHMSMYAVNSSIPKTLVRWLVEYEANRTEGILSSTLKDIFDTPVSPELLPPDEDGKISQKTEDLVGPYELHDYFLYYMLRFGFSPSKIFRLAQKSFEGDYSREEILKWLKKFYWRFFTQQFKRSCMPDGPKVGTVTLSPRGDFRMPSDAAVNLWMKEIEMI
;
A
#
# COMPACT_ATOMS: atom_id res chain seq x y z
N MET A 1 17.64 6.57 -3.32
CA MET A 1 17.11 7.67 -4.14
C MET A 1 16.61 7.14 -5.47
N LYS A 2 17.34 6.21 -6.10
CA LYS A 2 16.78 5.41 -7.21
C LYS A 2 15.45 4.78 -6.81
N ASP A 3 14.44 4.91 -7.67
CA ASP A 3 13.06 4.45 -7.50
C ASP A 3 12.25 5.16 -6.39
N GLY A 4 12.66 6.35 -5.97
CA GLY A 4 11.87 7.21 -5.07
C GLY A 4 11.95 6.87 -3.58
N PHE A 5 12.73 5.86 -3.18
CA PHE A 5 12.93 5.54 -1.76
C PHE A 5 13.98 6.42 -1.08
N ILE A 6 13.66 6.92 0.11
CA ILE A 6 14.54 7.73 0.98
C ILE A 6 14.48 7.21 2.41
N LYS A 7 15.64 6.99 3.03
CA LYS A 7 15.73 6.70 4.47
C LYS A 7 15.66 7.99 5.27
N ILE A 8 14.69 8.07 6.17
CA ILE A 8 14.57 9.17 7.13
C ILE A 8 14.64 8.62 8.56
N ALA A 9 15.06 9.47 9.50
CA ALA A 9 15.15 9.11 10.92
C ALA A 9 14.54 10.18 11.82
N CYS A 10 13.98 9.72 12.94
CA CYS A 10 13.65 10.52 14.11
C CYS A 10 14.48 9.97 15.27
N ALA A 11 15.22 10.83 15.95
CA ALA A 11 16.14 10.40 17.00
C ALA A 11 16.00 11.27 18.23
N THR A 12 15.86 10.64 19.40
CA THR A 12 15.83 11.33 20.70
C THR A 12 17.21 11.24 21.36
N PRO A 13 17.92 12.37 21.56
CA PRO A 13 19.25 12.37 22.19
C PRO A 13 19.18 12.32 23.71
N ASP A 14 20.23 11.76 24.33
CA ASP A 14 20.45 11.78 25.78
C ASP A 14 20.92 13.18 26.24
N ILE A 15 19.98 14.12 26.33
CA ILE A 15 20.28 15.52 26.63
C ILE A 15 20.54 15.77 28.13
N LYS A 16 21.16 16.92 28.39
CA LYS A 16 21.19 17.59 29.69
C LYS A 16 20.63 19.00 29.51
N VAL A 17 19.62 19.35 30.31
CA VAL A 17 18.99 20.68 30.27
C VAL A 17 20.05 21.77 30.48
N ALA A 18 20.06 22.75 29.56
CA ALA A 18 20.97 23.89 29.48
C ALA A 18 22.46 23.60 29.16
N ASP A 19 22.86 22.35 28.92
CA ASP A 19 24.22 21.97 28.52
C ASP A 19 24.32 21.76 27.00
N THR A 20 24.46 22.86 26.26
CA THR A 20 24.43 22.86 24.79
C THR A 20 25.60 22.10 24.15
N GLU A 21 26.74 21.99 24.84
CA GLU A 21 27.93 21.28 24.36
C GLU A 21 27.75 19.75 24.47
N HIS A 22 27.24 19.28 25.61
CA HIS A 22 26.86 17.87 25.78
C HIS A 22 25.78 17.47 24.76
N ASN A 23 24.74 18.30 24.60
CA ASN A 23 23.63 18.01 23.69
C ASN A 23 24.09 17.96 22.23
N ALA A 24 24.96 18.90 21.81
CA ALA A 24 25.57 18.88 20.48
C ALA A 24 26.39 17.60 20.25
N THR A 25 27.14 17.15 21.24
CA THR A 25 27.95 15.92 21.16
C THR A 25 27.09 14.68 20.93
N GLU A 26 25.98 14.53 21.67
CA GLU A 26 25.05 13.41 21.48
C GLU A 26 24.32 13.48 20.13
N ILE A 27 23.92 14.68 19.70
CA ILE A 27 23.33 14.89 18.37
C ILE A 27 24.32 14.49 17.28
N ILE A 28 25.59 14.91 17.35
CA ILE A 28 26.64 14.53 16.38
C ILE A 28 26.84 13.01 16.36
N ARG A 29 26.84 12.34 17.52
CA ARG A 29 26.96 10.88 17.62
C ARG A 29 25.83 10.20 16.85
N LEU A 30 24.58 10.59 17.08
CA LEU A 30 23.41 10.03 16.41
C LEU A 30 23.39 10.33 14.91
N ILE A 31 23.83 11.52 14.48
CA ILE A 31 23.96 11.87 13.06
C ILE A 31 24.94 10.92 12.35
N ARG A 32 26.09 10.64 12.98
CA ARG A 32 27.09 9.71 12.42
C ARG A 32 26.53 8.30 12.29
N GLU A 33 25.86 7.81 13.35
CA GLU A 33 25.19 6.51 13.33
C GLU A 33 24.10 6.42 12.24
N ALA A 34 23.30 7.47 12.09
CA ALA A 34 22.27 7.56 11.06
C ALA A 34 22.88 7.53 9.64
N ASN A 35 23.95 8.30 9.43
CA ASN A 35 24.67 8.33 8.15
C ASN A 35 25.28 6.95 7.81
N GLU A 36 25.84 6.23 8.79
CA GLU A 36 26.32 4.84 8.61
C GLU A 36 25.19 3.88 8.19
N LYS A 37 23.98 4.11 8.71
CA LYS A 37 22.76 3.36 8.34
C LYS A 37 22.14 3.84 7.01
N GLY A 38 22.75 4.81 6.33
CA GLY A 38 22.31 5.33 5.02
C GLY A 38 21.13 6.30 5.11
N VAL A 39 20.86 6.88 6.28
CA VAL A 39 19.82 7.91 6.46
C VAL A 39 20.22 9.17 5.70
N LYS A 40 19.25 9.78 5.00
CA LYS A 40 19.43 11.01 4.24
C LYS A 40 18.85 12.24 4.91
N ILE A 41 17.87 12.07 5.81
CA ILE A 41 17.32 13.16 6.61
C ILE A 41 17.07 12.67 8.03
N ILE A 42 17.60 13.39 9.02
CA ILE A 42 17.39 13.10 10.44
C ILE A 42 16.75 14.30 11.15
N CYS A 43 15.74 14.03 11.97
CA CYS A 43 15.01 15.00 12.77
C CYS A 43 15.21 14.73 14.25
N PHE A 44 15.44 15.80 15.01
CA PHE A 44 15.61 15.79 16.45
C PHE A 44 14.46 16.51 17.17
N PRO A 45 14.32 16.35 18.50
CA PRO A 45 13.23 16.97 19.25
C PRO A 45 13.26 18.50 19.25
N GLU A 46 12.12 19.06 19.63
CA GLU A 46 11.95 20.48 19.87
C GLU A 46 12.96 20.99 20.90
N LEU A 47 13.61 22.13 20.59
CA LEU A 47 14.63 22.74 21.45
C LEU A 47 15.73 21.77 21.91
N GLY A 48 15.98 20.67 21.18
CA GLY A 48 16.92 19.62 21.60
C GLY A 48 18.37 20.06 21.81
N ILE A 49 18.77 21.22 21.27
CA ILE A 49 20.07 21.84 21.55
C ILE A 49 20.18 22.29 23.01
N THR A 50 19.12 22.85 23.59
CA THR A 50 19.12 23.37 24.95
C THR A 50 18.43 22.44 25.94
N GLY A 51 17.51 21.59 25.45
CA GLY A 51 16.43 21.03 26.24
C GLY A 51 15.25 22.01 26.28
N TYR A 52 14.05 21.47 26.09
CA TYR A 52 12.78 22.20 26.09
C TYR A 52 12.45 22.79 27.47
N THR A 53 12.83 22.10 28.54
CA THR A 53 12.46 22.46 29.91
C THR A 53 13.37 23.50 30.59
N CYS A 54 14.14 24.30 29.82
CA CYS A 54 15.02 25.33 30.37
C CYS A 54 14.29 26.48 31.11
N GLY A 55 12.99 26.69 30.81
CA GLY A 55 12.19 27.74 31.44
C GLY A 55 12.82 29.13 31.30
N ASP A 56 12.88 29.91 32.38
CA ASP A 56 13.41 31.29 32.34
C ASP A 56 14.90 31.39 31.96
N LEU A 57 15.64 30.27 31.89
CA LEU A 57 16.99 30.27 31.33
C LEU A 57 17.00 30.65 29.84
N PHE A 58 15.88 30.50 29.12
CA PHE A 58 15.73 31.01 27.75
C PHE A 58 15.94 32.53 27.63
N LEU A 59 15.85 33.27 28.73
CA LEU A 59 16.11 34.71 28.77
C LEU A 59 17.59 35.07 29.01
N GLN A 60 18.47 34.07 29.17
CA GLN A 60 19.89 34.28 29.46
C GLN A 60 20.73 34.25 28.19
N ASP A 61 21.45 35.34 27.90
CA ASP A 61 22.36 35.45 26.75
C ASP A 61 23.37 34.29 26.64
N VAL A 62 23.81 33.75 27.78
CA VAL A 62 24.76 32.63 27.83
C VAL A 62 24.18 31.40 27.15
N LEU A 63 22.92 31.06 27.46
CA LEU A 63 22.24 29.91 26.85
C LEU A 63 22.01 30.14 25.36
N LEU A 64 21.55 31.33 24.97
CA LEU A 64 21.27 31.67 23.58
C LEU A 64 22.53 31.62 22.70
N LYS A 65 23.64 32.19 23.18
CA LYS A 65 24.94 32.12 22.50
C LYS A 65 25.47 30.68 22.44
N GLY A 66 25.28 29.92 23.52
CA GLY A 66 25.63 28.49 23.56
C GLY A 66 24.86 27.68 22.52
N ALA A 67 23.57 27.94 22.35
CA ALA A 67 22.72 27.24 21.38
C ALA A 67 23.15 27.50 19.93
N VAL A 68 23.45 28.75 19.57
CA VAL A 68 23.96 29.09 18.24
C VAL A 68 25.32 28.43 17.99
N LYS A 69 26.22 28.48 18.98
CA LYS A 69 27.54 27.83 18.88
C LYS A 69 27.44 26.31 18.74
N ALA A 70 26.52 25.66 19.45
CA ALA A 70 26.25 24.23 19.32
C ALA A 70 25.80 23.85 17.89
N VAL A 71 24.95 24.67 17.26
CA VAL A 71 24.57 24.48 15.85
C VAL A 71 25.76 24.65 14.91
N GLU A 72 26.64 25.62 15.16
CA GLU A 72 27.90 25.79 14.41
C GLU A 72 28.81 24.56 14.53
N GLU A 73 28.93 24.02 15.75
CA GLU A 73 29.72 22.81 16.04
C GLU A 73 29.14 21.57 15.32
N ILE A 74 27.82 21.38 15.36
CA ILE A 74 27.14 20.31 14.62
C ILE A 74 27.41 20.45 13.13
N ALA A 75 27.19 21.65 12.56
CA ALA A 75 27.41 21.90 11.15
C ALA A 75 28.87 21.57 10.75
N SER A 76 29.84 22.08 11.50
CA SER A 76 31.26 21.81 11.25
C SER A 76 31.60 20.32 11.35
N ALA A 77 31.12 19.63 12.38
CA ALA A 77 31.42 18.21 12.63
C ALA A 77 30.78 17.26 11.61
N THR A 78 29.77 17.73 10.86
CA THR A 78 29.02 16.94 9.88
C THR A 78 29.20 17.43 8.44
N SER A 79 30.19 18.29 8.17
CA SER A 79 30.36 18.93 6.85
C SER A 79 30.56 17.95 5.69
N GLU A 80 31.23 16.82 5.96
CA GLU A 80 31.54 15.77 4.97
C GLU A 80 30.41 14.74 4.81
N LEU A 81 29.40 14.78 5.68
CA LEU A 81 28.33 13.79 5.69
C LEU A 81 27.26 14.12 4.64
N ASP A 82 26.70 13.08 4.01
CA ASP A 82 25.65 13.24 3.02
C ASP A 82 24.25 13.02 3.63
N ILE A 83 23.96 13.84 4.63
CA ILE A 83 22.72 13.81 5.43
C ILE A 83 22.23 15.23 5.69
N VAL A 84 20.92 15.44 5.63
CA VAL A 84 20.24 16.66 6.06
C VAL A 84 19.85 16.50 7.53
N ILE A 85 20.14 17.50 8.34
CA ILE A 85 19.95 17.46 9.79
C ILE A 85 18.97 18.55 10.19
N ILE A 86 17.98 18.22 11.02
CA ILE A 86 16.96 19.15 11.50
C ILE A 86 17.01 19.19 13.03
N VAL A 87 17.39 20.34 13.60
CA VAL A 87 17.59 20.53 15.05
C VAL A 87 16.81 21.72 15.59
N GLY A 88 16.22 21.56 16.78
CA GLY A 88 15.47 22.61 17.46
C GLY A 88 16.34 23.45 18.40
N LEU A 89 16.16 24.77 18.39
CA LEU A 89 16.86 25.71 19.29
C LEU A 89 16.06 27.01 19.53
N PRO A 90 16.33 27.74 20.63
CA PRO A 90 15.86 29.10 20.80
C PRO A 90 16.74 30.06 19.99
N TYR A 91 16.13 30.99 19.24
CA TYR A 91 16.87 31.97 18.43
C TYR A 91 16.28 33.37 18.54
N GLN A 92 17.13 34.38 18.71
CA GLN A 92 16.70 35.76 18.88
C GLN A 92 16.68 36.51 17.54
N VAL A 93 15.54 37.11 17.21
CA VAL A 93 15.34 37.94 16.01
C VAL A 93 14.62 39.22 16.40
N ARG A 94 15.14 40.38 15.97
CA ARG A 94 14.58 41.71 16.32
C ARG A 94 14.30 41.87 17.82
N ASN A 95 15.23 41.40 18.66
CA ASN A 95 15.12 41.40 20.13
C ASN A 95 13.97 40.55 20.71
N LYS A 96 13.37 39.66 19.92
CA LYS A 96 12.35 38.69 20.34
C LYS A 96 12.88 37.27 20.16
N LEU A 97 12.46 36.37 21.03
CA LEU A 97 12.90 34.99 21.00
C LEU A 97 11.88 34.13 20.26
N TYR A 98 12.37 33.26 19.37
CA TYR A 98 11.58 32.31 18.62
C TYR A 98 12.06 30.89 18.92
N ASN A 99 11.11 29.97 18.96
CA ASN A 99 11.39 28.54 18.95
C ASN A 99 11.49 28.12 17.48
N ILE A 100 12.69 27.69 17.06
CA ILE A 100 12.98 27.42 15.64
C ILE A 100 13.54 26.01 15.43
N ALA A 101 13.33 25.48 14.24
CA ALA A 101 14.01 24.32 13.70
C ALA A 101 14.99 24.77 12.61
N ALA A 102 16.28 24.55 12.81
CA ALA A 102 17.33 24.84 11.84
C ALA A 102 17.65 23.59 10.99
N VAL A 103 17.81 23.79 9.68
CA VAL A 103 18.15 22.74 8.73
C VAL A 103 19.61 22.89 8.30
N ILE A 104 20.40 21.84 8.50
CA ILE A 104 21.84 21.82 8.25
C ILE A 104 22.14 20.83 7.12
N LYS A 105 22.97 21.24 6.15
CA LYS A 105 23.56 20.37 5.13
C LYS A 105 24.92 20.87 4.71
N GLY A 106 25.89 19.95 4.58
CA GLY A 106 27.22 20.25 4.02
C GLY A 106 27.96 21.33 4.81
N GLY A 107 27.80 21.33 6.13
CA GLY A 107 28.45 22.30 7.02
C GLY A 107 27.81 23.68 7.07
N LYS A 108 26.62 23.86 6.49
CA LYS A 108 25.89 25.12 6.48
C LYS A 108 24.46 24.97 6.97
N VAL A 109 23.94 26.02 7.60
CA VAL A 109 22.50 26.14 7.85
C VAL A 109 21.84 26.64 6.56
N ILE A 110 20.97 25.83 5.98
CA ILE A 110 20.34 26.09 4.67
C ILE A 110 18.93 26.68 4.77
N GLY A 111 18.35 26.69 5.98
CA GLY A 111 17.05 27.30 6.28
C GLY A 111 16.67 27.13 7.73
N ALA A 112 15.69 27.91 8.18
CA ALA A 112 15.09 27.74 9.49
C ALA A 112 13.58 27.99 9.47
N THR A 113 12.84 27.20 10.26
CA THR A 113 11.38 27.33 10.42
C THR A 113 11.04 27.71 11.85
N ALA A 114 10.22 28.74 12.06
CA ALA A 114 9.77 29.16 13.39
C ALA A 114 8.40 28.55 13.75
N LYS A 115 8.24 28.16 15.02
CA LYS A 115 6.99 27.62 15.59
C LYS A 115 5.88 28.68 15.51
N LYS A 116 4.72 28.29 14.99
CA LYS A 116 3.58 29.21 14.81
C LYS A 116 2.67 29.24 16.03
N ASN A 117 2.28 28.06 16.50
CA ASN A 117 1.34 27.92 17.60
C ASN A 117 2.12 27.70 18.89
N ILE A 118 2.12 28.71 19.76
CA ILE A 118 2.85 28.69 21.03
C ILE A 118 1.84 28.39 22.16
N PRO A 119 1.85 27.17 22.75
CA PRO A 119 0.89 26.81 23.79
C PRO A 119 1.14 27.59 25.08
N ASN A 120 0.05 28.03 25.71
CA ASN A 120 0.06 28.76 26.98
C ASN A 120 -1.18 28.41 27.81
N TYR A 121 -1.32 27.12 28.08
CA TYR A 121 -2.40 26.53 28.88
C TYR A 121 -1.85 25.36 29.69
N SER A 122 -2.47 25.07 30.83
CA SER A 122 -2.09 23.97 31.72
C SER A 122 -0.60 23.99 32.09
N GLU A 123 0.16 22.94 31.74
CA GLU A 123 1.60 22.78 31.96
C GLU A 123 2.48 23.64 31.04
N PHE A 124 1.92 24.18 29.96
CA PHE A 124 2.65 24.93 28.95
C PHE A 124 2.62 26.44 29.23
N TYR A 125 3.81 27.05 29.27
CA TYR A 125 4.02 28.49 29.49
C TYR A 125 4.87 29.14 28.39
N GLU A 126 4.90 28.59 27.18
CA GLU A 126 5.86 29.01 26.15
C GLU A 126 5.72 30.48 25.74
N LEU A 127 4.51 31.07 25.78
CA LEU A 127 4.31 32.51 25.48
C LEU A 127 5.04 33.44 26.45
N ARG A 128 5.47 32.94 27.61
CA ARG A 128 6.33 33.68 28.54
C ARG A 128 7.70 33.99 27.93
N HIS A 129 8.21 33.09 27.08
CA HIS A 129 9.57 33.15 26.55
C HIS A 129 9.59 33.43 25.04
N PHE A 130 8.71 32.77 24.28
CA PHE A 130 8.74 32.72 22.83
C PHE A 130 7.64 33.56 22.18
N THR A 131 7.96 34.09 21.00
CA THR A 131 7.05 34.84 20.13
C THR A 131 6.49 33.90 19.06
N PRO A 132 5.17 33.87 18.83
CA PRO A 132 4.58 33.09 17.75
C PRO A 132 4.99 33.64 16.39
N ALA A 133 5.31 32.75 15.45
CA ALA A 133 5.61 33.13 14.07
C ALA A 133 4.32 33.39 13.26
N ASP A 134 4.22 34.57 12.64
CA ASP A 134 3.16 34.88 11.69
C ASP A 134 3.51 34.41 10.26
N ASP A 135 2.53 34.44 9.35
CA ASP A 135 2.72 34.02 7.95
C ASP A 135 3.67 34.94 7.14
N ASN A 136 3.97 36.14 7.64
CA ASN A 136 4.83 37.12 6.97
C ASN A 136 6.27 37.12 7.52
N LEU A 137 6.58 36.30 8.54
CA LEU A 137 7.93 36.20 9.09
C LEU A 137 8.90 35.77 8.00
N MET A 138 9.83 36.67 7.65
CA MET A 138 10.91 36.39 6.72
C MET A 138 12.13 37.24 7.11
N GLU A 139 13.11 36.61 7.75
CA GLU A 139 14.28 37.30 8.29
C GLU A 139 15.56 36.59 7.87
N GLU A 140 16.58 37.36 7.50
CA GLU A 140 17.93 36.82 7.34
C GLU A 140 18.56 36.65 8.73
N ILE A 141 19.01 35.44 9.05
CA ILE A 141 19.64 35.09 10.32
C ILE A 141 21.03 34.47 10.09
N SER A 142 21.91 34.55 11.09
CA SER A 142 23.30 34.10 11.00
C SER A 142 23.65 33.05 12.05
N PHE A 143 24.39 32.04 11.62
CA PHE A 143 24.99 31.01 12.47
C PHE A 143 26.52 31.06 12.32
N GLY A 144 27.10 32.27 12.40
CA GLY A 144 28.55 32.46 12.35
C GLY A 144 29.21 31.72 11.19
N ALA A 145 30.09 30.76 11.51
CA ALA A 145 30.82 29.97 10.50
C ALA A 145 29.93 29.05 9.65
N ALA A 146 28.75 28.68 10.14
CA ALA A 146 27.77 27.86 9.42
C ALA A 146 26.92 28.67 8.41
N GLY A 147 27.16 29.98 8.28
CA GLY A 147 26.60 30.84 7.23
C GLY A 147 25.36 31.63 7.64
N THR A 148 24.74 32.27 6.64
CA THR A 148 23.48 33.01 6.77
C THR A 148 22.35 32.30 6.03
N THR A 149 21.13 32.43 6.53
CA THR A 149 19.96 31.78 5.95
C THR A 149 18.67 32.54 6.24
N THR A 150 17.55 32.08 5.65
CA THR A 150 16.21 32.63 5.88
C THR A 150 15.52 31.90 7.03
N LEU A 151 15.02 32.66 8.01
CA LEU A 151 14.00 32.22 8.96
C LEU A 151 12.62 32.60 8.43
N CYS A 152 11.72 31.63 8.34
CA CYS A 152 10.31 31.89 8.03
C CYS A 152 9.37 30.90 8.73
N SER A 153 8.05 31.08 8.59
CA SER A 153 7.05 30.17 9.18
C SER A 153 6.52 29.11 8.21
N ASN A 154 6.73 29.31 6.90
CA ASN A 154 6.26 28.41 5.84
C ASN A 154 7.41 28.07 4.88
N HIS A 155 8.24 27.09 5.27
CA HIS A 155 9.45 26.71 4.53
C HIS A 155 9.31 25.31 3.93
N VAL A 156 9.54 25.19 2.61
CA VAL A 156 9.70 23.90 1.93
C VAL A 156 11.13 23.76 1.42
N PHE A 157 11.72 22.61 1.69
CA PHE A 157 13.05 22.23 1.26
C PHE A 157 12.95 21.22 0.12
N SER A 158 13.56 21.51 -1.02
CA SER A 158 13.48 20.68 -2.23
C SER A 158 14.85 20.06 -2.57
N CYS A 159 14.87 18.74 -2.79
CA CYS A 159 16.08 18.04 -3.25
C CYS A 159 16.28 18.27 -4.76
N GLN A 160 17.49 18.66 -5.16
CA GLN A 160 17.82 18.90 -6.57
C GLN A 160 17.83 17.61 -7.40
N GLU A 161 18.33 16.51 -6.84
CA GLU A 161 18.52 15.26 -7.57
C GLU A 161 17.30 14.33 -7.54
N LEU A 162 16.35 14.57 -6.63
CA LEU A 162 15.10 13.83 -6.52
C LEU A 162 13.94 14.80 -6.35
N SER A 163 13.32 15.20 -7.46
CA SER A 163 12.29 16.26 -7.51
C SER A 163 11.07 16.00 -6.62
N ASN A 164 10.73 14.74 -6.37
CA ASN A 164 9.62 14.33 -5.50
C ASN A 164 10.01 14.34 -4.01
N LEU A 165 11.29 14.47 -3.67
CA LEU A 165 11.75 14.65 -2.29
C LEU A 165 11.68 16.13 -1.93
N LYS A 166 10.58 16.48 -1.27
CA LYS A 166 10.36 17.80 -0.69
C LYS A 166 9.89 17.64 0.74
N PHE A 167 10.44 18.42 1.66
CA PHE A 167 9.99 18.36 3.03
C PHE A 167 9.65 19.73 3.60
N GLY A 168 8.71 19.75 4.54
CA GLY A 168 8.39 20.89 5.37
C GLY A 168 8.55 20.54 6.84
N ILE A 169 8.57 21.56 7.69
CA ILE A 169 8.75 21.41 9.13
C ILE A 169 7.60 22.11 9.85
N GLU A 170 7.05 21.47 10.87
CA GLU A 170 6.24 22.12 11.89
C GLU A 170 6.75 21.71 13.29
N ILE A 171 6.35 22.40 14.35
CA ILE A 171 6.94 22.18 15.69
C ILE A 171 5.81 21.93 16.70
N CYS A 172 5.82 20.75 17.31
CA CYS A 172 5.02 20.36 18.46
C CYS A 172 3.53 20.71 18.33
N GLU A 173 3.05 21.69 19.11
CA GLU A 173 1.67 22.20 19.15
C GLU A 173 1.08 22.48 17.76
N ASP A 174 1.92 22.80 16.77
CA ASP A 174 1.51 22.97 15.37
C ASP A 174 0.74 21.76 14.80
N LEU A 175 0.96 20.54 15.29
CA LEU A 175 0.22 19.32 14.91
C LEU A 175 -1.21 19.27 15.49
N TRP A 176 -1.43 19.92 16.64
CA TRP A 176 -2.60 19.74 17.49
C TRP A 176 -3.73 20.71 17.16
N VAL A 177 -3.41 21.80 16.47
CA VAL A 177 -4.38 22.80 16.05
C VAL A 177 -5.22 22.31 14.86
N ALA A 178 -6.39 22.93 14.66
CA ALA A 178 -7.28 22.55 13.57
C ALA A 178 -6.66 22.82 12.18
N GLU A 179 -6.10 24.02 11.98
CA GLU A 179 -5.40 24.42 10.76
C GLU A 179 -3.89 24.30 10.96
N THR A 180 -3.37 23.08 10.78
CA THR A 180 -1.94 22.80 10.99
C THR A 180 -1.09 23.41 9.87
N PRO A 181 0.10 23.95 10.16
CA PRO A 181 1.04 24.45 9.15
C PRO A 181 1.35 23.42 8.06
N SER A 182 1.43 22.14 8.43
CA SER A 182 1.60 21.00 7.52
C SER A 182 0.58 20.94 6.38
N VAL A 183 -0.63 21.48 6.54
CA VAL A 183 -1.61 21.61 5.45
C VAL A 183 -1.05 22.50 4.34
N LYS A 184 -0.54 23.69 4.68
CA LYS A 184 0.03 24.63 3.71
C LYS A 184 1.29 24.05 3.08
N LEU A 185 2.15 23.43 3.87
CA LEU A 185 3.39 22.80 3.40
C LEU A 185 3.12 21.64 2.41
N ALA A 186 2.17 20.76 2.71
CA ALA A 186 1.78 19.67 1.82
C ALA A 186 1.19 20.20 0.50
N LYS A 187 0.36 21.24 0.57
CA LYS A 187 -0.20 21.93 -0.62
C LYS A 187 0.87 22.65 -1.45
N ALA A 188 1.95 23.11 -0.82
CA ALA A 188 3.14 23.67 -1.45
C ALA A 188 4.09 22.59 -2.02
N GLY A 189 3.73 21.31 -1.88
CA GLY A 189 4.43 20.19 -2.51
C GLY A 189 5.31 19.37 -1.57
N ALA A 190 5.38 19.68 -0.27
CA ALA A 190 6.09 18.84 0.68
C ALA A 190 5.48 17.42 0.69
N THR A 191 6.30 16.41 0.41
CA THR A 191 5.95 14.99 0.48
C THR A 191 6.28 14.38 1.83
N ILE A 192 7.16 15.03 2.60
CA ILE A 192 7.49 14.66 3.98
C ILE A 192 7.26 15.86 4.90
N ILE A 193 6.64 15.64 6.05
CA ILE A 193 6.51 16.63 7.12
C ILE A 193 7.31 16.12 8.31
N PHE A 194 8.25 16.93 8.78
CA PHE A 194 8.95 16.69 10.03
C PHE A 194 8.30 17.50 11.14
N ASN A 195 8.08 16.85 12.28
CA ASN A 195 7.63 17.50 13.50
C ASN A 195 8.67 17.30 14.59
N LEU A 196 9.22 18.41 15.07
CA LEU A 196 10.06 18.46 16.27
C LEU A 196 9.14 18.69 17.46
N SER A 197 9.14 17.79 18.42
CA SER A 197 8.24 17.86 19.57
C SER A 197 8.97 17.69 20.89
N ALA A 198 8.46 18.39 21.89
CA ALA A 198 8.68 18.08 23.29
C ALA A 198 7.30 17.89 23.94
N SER A 199 6.64 16.79 23.58
CA SER A 199 5.36 16.43 24.17
C SER A 199 5.61 15.71 25.49
N ASP A 200 5.20 16.32 26.59
CA ASP A 200 5.08 15.61 27.87
C ASP A 200 4.14 14.40 27.72
N GLU A 201 4.26 13.44 28.63
CA GLU A 201 3.50 12.19 28.61
C GLU A 201 2.50 12.13 29.77
N VAL A 202 1.25 11.84 29.42
CA VAL A 202 0.18 11.52 30.36
C VAL A 202 -0.54 10.24 29.94
N ILE A 203 -1.30 9.63 30.85
CA ILE A 203 -2.00 8.36 30.59
C ILE A 203 -2.89 8.49 29.34
N GLY A 204 -2.67 7.60 28.36
CA GLY A 204 -3.45 7.52 27.12
C GLY A 204 -3.00 8.45 25.98
N LYS A 205 -2.06 9.37 26.22
CA LYS A 205 -1.61 10.34 25.20
C LYS A 205 -0.84 9.68 24.06
N ALA A 206 -0.10 8.59 24.31
CA ALA A 206 0.58 7.81 23.27
C ALA A 206 -0.38 7.33 22.16
N ASP A 207 -1.53 6.76 22.51
CA ASP A 207 -2.53 6.30 21.53
C ASP A 207 -3.17 7.46 20.77
N TYR A 208 -3.49 8.54 21.48
CA TYR A 208 -4.04 9.75 20.87
C TYR A 208 -3.08 10.35 19.83
N ARG A 209 -1.81 10.51 20.20
CA ARG A 209 -0.75 11.01 19.32
C ARG A 209 -0.54 10.12 18.11
N ARG A 210 -0.48 8.80 18.29
CA ARG A 210 -0.37 7.84 17.17
C ARG A 210 -1.53 8.00 16.19
N ASN A 211 -2.75 8.13 16.71
CA ASN A 211 -3.94 8.34 15.88
C ASN A 211 -3.89 9.67 15.12
N LEU A 212 -3.44 10.75 15.75
CA LEU A 212 -3.31 12.05 15.14
C LEU A 212 -2.27 12.05 14.00
N ILE A 213 -1.10 11.45 14.22
CA ILE A 213 -0.03 11.32 13.21
C ILE A 213 -0.47 10.44 12.03
N LYS A 214 -1.15 9.31 12.30
CA LYS A 214 -1.74 8.47 11.25
C LYS A 214 -2.78 9.26 10.44
N ALA A 215 -3.71 9.94 11.10
CA ALA A 215 -4.73 10.73 10.43
C ALA A 215 -4.12 11.85 9.57
N LYS A 216 -3.10 12.55 10.08
CA LYS A 216 -2.42 13.63 9.36
C LYS A 216 -1.66 13.11 8.15
N SER A 217 -0.80 12.10 8.31
CA SER A 217 -0.08 11.49 7.18
C SER A 217 -1.03 11.01 6.07
N GLY A 218 -2.16 10.40 6.42
CA GLY A 218 -3.20 9.97 5.47
C GLY A 218 -3.92 11.14 4.79
N SER A 219 -4.39 12.13 5.55
CA SER A 219 -5.13 13.27 5.02
C SER A 219 -4.29 14.17 4.11
N LEU A 220 -2.99 14.29 4.39
CA LEU A 220 -2.04 15.13 3.66
C LEU A 220 -1.32 14.37 2.53
N LEU A 221 -1.59 13.07 2.37
CA LEU A 221 -0.87 12.18 1.46
C LEU A 221 0.64 12.41 1.54
N CYS A 222 1.19 12.33 2.75
CA CYS A 222 2.61 12.57 3.02
C CYS A 222 3.18 11.49 3.93
N ALA A 223 4.51 11.46 4.04
CA ALA A 223 5.16 10.91 5.22
C ALA A 223 5.15 11.96 6.33
N TYR A 224 4.91 11.52 7.56
CA TYR A 224 4.91 12.37 8.75
C TYR A 224 5.88 11.75 9.76
N ALA A 225 6.94 12.48 10.08
CA ALA A 225 8.06 12.03 10.90
C ALA A 225 8.12 12.90 12.17
N TYR A 226 7.73 12.31 13.29
CA TYR A 226 7.58 12.96 14.59
C TYR A 226 8.74 12.54 15.50
N ALA A 227 9.54 13.51 15.94
CA ALA A 227 10.66 13.33 16.87
C ALA A 227 10.33 13.98 18.22
N ASP A 228 10.27 13.18 19.28
CA ASP A 228 9.84 13.60 20.62
C ASP A 228 11.00 13.72 21.59
N ALA A 229 10.92 14.70 22.49
CA ALA A 229 11.81 14.75 23.64
C ALA A 229 11.59 13.53 24.54
N GLY A 230 12.63 13.13 25.27
CA GLY A 230 12.61 11.92 26.08
C GLY A 230 13.40 12.07 27.37
N VAL A 231 14.08 10.99 27.75
CA VAL A 231 14.87 10.94 28.99
C VAL A 231 15.98 11.99 28.92
N GLY A 232 16.05 12.86 29.94
CA GLY A 232 17.04 13.95 30.01
C GLY A 232 16.41 15.34 30.19
N GLU A 233 15.16 15.51 29.78
CA GLU A 233 14.39 16.71 30.14
C GLU A 233 14.12 16.80 31.65
N SER A 234 13.91 18.02 32.14
CA SER A 234 13.64 18.29 33.55
C SER A 234 12.34 17.63 33.98
N THR A 235 12.43 16.79 35.01
CA THR A 235 11.29 16.12 35.64
C THR A 235 10.70 16.91 36.79
N GLN A 236 10.98 18.22 36.85
CA GLN A 236 10.45 19.07 37.91
C GLN A 236 8.91 18.96 38.00
N ASP A 237 8.24 18.94 36.85
CA ASP A 237 6.77 18.88 36.77
C ASP A 237 6.22 17.99 35.64
N MET A 238 7.06 17.50 34.71
CA MET A 238 6.64 16.75 33.51
C MET A 238 7.53 15.53 33.25
N VAL A 239 7.05 14.56 32.47
CA VAL A 239 7.83 13.41 32.00
C VAL A 239 7.72 13.34 30.48
N PHE A 240 8.81 13.01 29.79
CA PHE A 240 8.86 12.92 28.34
C PHE A 240 9.24 11.50 27.93
N ALA A 241 8.54 10.96 26.93
CA ALA A 241 8.61 9.54 26.62
C ALA A 241 9.54 9.18 25.46
N GLY A 242 10.05 10.14 24.68
CA GLY A 242 10.87 9.82 23.51
C GLY A 242 10.09 9.02 22.45
N HIS A 243 8.78 9.25 22.34
CA HIS A 243 7.89 8.48 21.48
C HIS A 243 7.89 9.05 20.05
N ASN A 244 8.90 8.60 19.31
CA ASN A 244 9.13 8.86 17.90
C ASN A 244 8.20 8.01 17.04
N ILE A 245 7.64 8.59 15.99
CA ILE A 245 6.76 7.89 15.04
C ILE A 245 7.08 8.36 13.63
N ILE A 246 7.25 7.42 12.69
CA ILE A 246 7.26 7.69 11.26
C ILE A 246 6.06 6.97 10.63
N ALA A 247 5.15 7.75 10.07
CA ALA A 247 3.97 7.25 9.34
C ALA A 247 3.98 7.71 7.89
N GLU A 248 3.51 6.86 6.97
CA GLU A 248 3.34 7.15 5.55
C GLU A 248 1.88 6.88 5.16
N ASN A 249 1.18 7.92 4.71
CA ASN A 249 -0.18 7.82 4.17
C ASN A 249 -1.12 6.96 5.04
N GLY A 250 -1.17 7.23 6.35
CA GLY A 250 -2.04 6.53 7.31
C GLY A 250 -1.47 5.25 7.92
N THR A 251 -0.30 4.80 7.49
CA THR A 251 0.36 3.58 7.99
C THR A 251 1.60 3.93 8.80
N VAL A 252 1.74 3.39 10.01
CA VAL A 252 2.95 3.55 10.83
C VAL A 252 4.02 2.58 10.33
N TYR A 253 5.19 3.07 9.98
CA TYR A 253 6.32 2.27 9.50
C TYR A 253 7.35 2.00 10.58
N ALA A 254 7.57 2.98 11.45
CA ALA A 254 8.45 2.85 12.59
C ALA A 254 7.88 3.64 13.77
N GLU A 255 8.05 3.08 14.96
CA GLU A 255 7.59 3.65 16.23
C GLU A 255 8.60 3.23 17.30
N SER A 256 9.07 4.18 18.11
CA SER A 256 9.99 3.87 19.19
C SER A 256 9.25 3.24 20.37
N LYS A 257 10.00 2.54 21.20
CA LYS A 257 9.52 2.19 22.52
C LYS A 257 9.41 3.45 23.38
N ILE A 258 8.28 3.61 24.06
CA ILE A 258 8.08 4.70 25.01
C ILE A 258 9.00 4.57 26.22
N PHE A 259 9.46 5.71 26.73
CA PHE A 259 10.43 5.89 27.81
C PHE A 259 11.83 5.35 27.51
N ASP A 260 12.21 5.33 26.23
CA ASP A 260 13.54 4.98 25.76
C ASP A 260 14.00 6.00 24.71
N ASN A 261 15.27 6.41 24.79
CA ASN A 261 15.84 7.38 23.86
C ASN A 261 16.33 6.64 22.61
N GLU A 262 15.41 6.42 21.68
CA GLU A 262 15.67 5.62 20.48
C GLU A 262 15.78 6.47 19.21
N MET A 263 16.60 5.99 18.27
CA MET A 263 16.54 6.41 16.87
C MET A 263 15.74 5.39 16.06
N ILE A 264 14.65 5.83 15.46
CA ILE A 264 13.88 5.04 14.51
C ILE A 264 14.17 5.47 13.07
N ILE A 265 14.14 4.50 12.15
CA ILE A 265 14.44 4.71 10.74
C ILE A 265 13.35 4.06 9.90
N ALA A 266 12.90 4.75 8.85
CA ALA A 266 11.97 4.20 7.87
C ALA A 266 12.41 4.50 6.43
N ASP A 267 12.11 3.55 5.53
CA ASP A 267 12.22 3.72 4.08
C ASP A 267 10.92 4.36 3.56
N VAL A 268 10.93 5.66 3.26
CA VAL A 268 9.78 6.41 2.71
C VAL A 268 9.81 6.40 1.19
N ASP A 269 8.66 6.20 0.56
CA ASP A 269 8.48 6.20 -0.88
C ASP A 269 7.82 7.49 -1.38
N VAL A 270 8.65 8.47 -1.77
CA VAL A 270 8.12 9.76 -2.23
C VAL A 270 7.38 9.65 -3.56
N ASP A 271 7.74 8.69 -4.41
CA ASP A 271 7.07 8.49 -5.70
C ASP A 271 5.66 7.93 -5.52
N ARG A 272 5.47 7.03 -4.54
CA ARG A 272 4.14 6.55 -4.12
C ARG A 272 3.26 7.70 -3.66
N LEU A 273 3.79 8.58 -2.80
CA LEU A 273 3.02 9.72 -2.28
C LEU A 273 2.58 10.66 -3.40
N VAL A 274 3.47 10.96 -4.36
CA VAL A 274 3.11 11.78 -5.52
C VAL A 274 2.13 11.03 -6.44
N HIS A 275 2.23 9.72 -6.61
CA HIS A 275 1.23 8.93 -7.34
C HIS A 275 -0.16 9.04 -6.70
N GLU A 276 -0.25 8.88 -5.39
CA GLU A 276 -1.52 9.02 -4.65
C GLU A 276 -2.13 10.41 -4.82
N ARG A 277 -1.30 11.47 -4.78
CA ARG A 277 -1.75 12.86 -5.04
C ARG A 277 -2.25 13.04 -6.47
N ARG A 278 -1.61 12.43 -7.48
CA ARG A 278 -2.10 12.45 -8.87
C ARG A 278 -3.44 11.72 -9.03
N ARG A 279 -3.63 10.61 -8.30
CA ARG A 279 -4.87 9.82 -8.35
C ARG A 279 -6.02 10.51 -7.62
N MET A 280 -5.75 11.13 -6.48
CA MET A 280 -6.75 11.82 -5.65
C MET A 280 -6.91 13.27 -6.11
N ASN A 281 -7.72 13.51 -7.14
CA ASN A 281 -7.94 14.84 -7.72
C ASN A 281 -8.55 15.88 -6.76
N THR A 282 -9.11 15.45 -5.62
CA THR A 282 -9.56 16.33 -4.53
C THR A 282 -8.40 16.88 -3.69
N PHE A 283 -7.19 16.32 -3.83
CA PHE A 283 -5.98 16.94 -3.32
C PHE A 283 -5.64 18.17 -4.17
N THR A 284 -5.90 19.36 -3.64
CA THR A 284 -5.61 20.61 -4.32
C THR A 284 -4.21 21.10 -3.95
N VAL A 285 -3.42 21.48 -4.94
CA VAL A 285 -2.20 22.28 -4.72
C VAL A 285 -2.57 23.75 -4.60
N ASN A 286 -1.82 24.51 -3.80
CA ASN A 286 -2.05 25.96 -3.68
C ASN A 286 -1.12 26.70 -4.64
N THR A 287 -1.67 27.42 -5.62
CA THR A 287 -0.90 28.28 -6.53
C THR A 287 -0.57 29.64 -5.91
N ASP A 288 -1.29 30.04 -4.86
CA ASP A 288 -1.28 31.38 -4.29
C ASP A 288 -0.60 31.43 -2.91
N CYS A 289 -0.11 30.29 -2.38
CA CYS A 289 0.67 30.26 -1.14
C CYS A 289 2.13 30.58 -1.43
N GLU A 290 2.60 31.72 -0.94
CA GLU A 290 4.02 32.05 -0.87
C GLU A 290 4.73 31.22 0.21
N SER A 291 4.96 29.92 -0.05
CA SER A 291 5.93 29.16 0.74
C SER A 291 7.34 29.56 0.30
N HIS A 292 8.24 29.84 1.24
CA HIS A 292 9.65 29.99 0.92
C HIS A 292 10.24 28.64 0.52
N GLN A 293 11.02 28.62 -0.55
CA GLN A 293 11.64 27.41 -1.08
C GLN A 293 13.15 27.51 -0.93
N SER A 294 13.76 26.51 -0.30
CA SER A 294 15.22 26.33 -0.32
C SER A 294 15.57 25.01 -0.97
N GLU A 295 16.70 25.00 -1.67
CA GLU A 295 17.19 23.80 -2.33
C GLU A 295 18.32 23.16 -1.51
N PHE A 296 18.41 21.85 -1.59
CA PHE A 296 19.54 21.10 -1.07
C PHE A 296 19.92 19.97 -2.03
N SER A 297 21.17 19.56 -1.95
CA SER A 297 21.71 18.47 -2.77
C SER A 297 21.98 17.25 -1.93
N LEU A 298 21.68 16.08 -2.46
CA LEU A 298 22.06 14.77 -1.91
C LEU A 298 22.79 13.98 -3.00
N LYS A 299 23.80 13.18 -2.61
CA LYS A 299 24.50 12.33 -3.57
C LYS A 299 23.52 11.26 -4.08
N PRO A 300 23.25 11.18 -5.41
CA PRO A 300 22.36 10.15 -5.94
C PRO A 300 22.93 8.77 -5.66
N GLU A 301 22.17 7.98 -4.90
CA GLU A 301 22.54 6.60 -4.60
C GLU A 301 21.33 5.67 -4.62
N GLU A 302 21.61 4.39 -4.78
CA GLU A 302 20.61 3.36 -4.60
C GLU A 302 20.34 3.15 -3.11
N THR A 303 19.11 3.44 -2.66
CA THR A 303 18.74 3.25 -1.24
C THR A 303 18.69 1.77 -0.95
N LYS A 304 19.52 1.26 -0.04
CA LYS A 304 19.41 -0.13 0.41
C LYS A 304 18.08 -0.32 1.16
N ILE A 305 17.13 -0.99 0.52
CA ILE A 305 15.82 -1.26 1.10
C ILE A 305 16.01 -2.26 2.23
N THR A 306 15.56 -1.90 3.43
CA THR A 306 15.73 -2.71 4.64
C THR A 306 14.53 -3.59 4.96
N PHE A 307 13.44 -3.45 4.21
CA PHE A 307 12.24 -4.27 4.34
C PHE A 307 11.99 -5.12 3.10
N ALA A 308 11.27 -6.23 3.29
CA ALA A 308 10.69 -7.02 2.22
C ALA A 308 9.18 -6.77 2.20
N PRO A 309 8.63 -6.18 1.12
CA PRO A 309 7.19 -6.12 0.98
C PRO A 309 6.54 -7.52 1.03
N PRO A 310 5.28 -7.65 1.48
CA PRO A 310 4.60 -8.94 1.51
C PRO A 310 4.49 -9.58 0.12
N LYS A 311 4.78 -10.88 0.02
CA LYS A 311 4.65 -11.68 -1.24
C LYS A 311 3.22 -11.64 -1.80
N THR A 312 2.23 -11.60 -0.92
CA THR A 312 0.81 -11.54 -1.26
C THR A 312 0.21 -10.20 -0.81
N PRO A 313 0.45 -9.10 -1.54
CA PRO A 313 0.09 -7.75 -1.08
C PRO A 313 -1.43 -7.49 -1.01
N PHE A 314 -2.24 -8.35 -1.64
CA PHE A 314 -3.69 -8.37 -1.50
C PHE A 314 -4.18 -9.10 -0.23
N VAL A 315 -3.31 -9.86 0.44
CA VAL A 315 -3.64 -10.66 1.61
C VAL A 315 -3.10 -9.98 2.87
N PRO A 316 -3.94 -9.74 3.89
CA PRO A 316 -3.52 -9.22 5.19
C PRO A 316 -2.49 -10.13 5.87
N THR A 317 -1.47 -9.55 6.53
CA THR A 317 -0.38 -10.32 7.15
C THR A 317 -0.63 -10.72 8.61
N VAL A 318 -1.56 -10.06 9.32
CA VAL A 318 -1.86 -10.34 10.73
C VAL A 318 -3.04 -11.31 10.83
N LYS A 319 -2.87 -12.45 11.52
CA LYS A 319 -3.86 -13.53 11.55
C LYS A 319 -5.24 -13.12 12.09
N TYR A 320 -5.30 -12.35 13.17
CA TYR A 320 -6.59 -11.85 13.71
C TYR A 320 -7.31 -10.92 12.73
N ASP A 321 -6.55 -10.14 11.95
CA ASP A 321 -7.07 -9.27 10.89
C ASP A 321 -7.51 -10.09 9.67
N LEU A 322 -6.87 -11.25 9.41
CA LEU A 322 -7.19 -12.12 8.28
C LEU A 322 -8.59 -12.72 8.38
N ASP A 323 -8.94 -13.37 9.49
CA ASP A 323 -10.26 -14.03 9.64
C ASP A 323 -11.42 -13.02 9.56
N SER A 324 -11.24 -11.84 10.18
CA SER A 324 -12.22 -10.76 10.13
C SER A 324 -12.38 -10.20 8.71
N ARG A 325 -11.27 -10.06 7.98
CA ARG A 325 -11.30 -9.55 6.59
C ARG A 325 -11.85 -10.57 5.61
N CYS A 326 -11.56 -11.87 5.78
CA CYS A 326 -12.17 -12.92 4.96
C CYS A 326 -13.70 -12.91 5.08
N GLU A 327 -14.23 -12.81 6.31
CA GLU A 327 -15.67 -12.65 6.56
C GLU A 327 -16.23 -11.39 5.88
N GLU A 328 -15.53 -10.26 5.99
CA GLU A 328 -15.94 -9.00 5.37
C GLU A 328 -15.98 -9.12 3.84
N ILE A 329 -14.94 -9.70 3.23
CA ILE A 329 -14.83 -9.93 1.78
C ILE A 329 -15.98 -10.82 1.29
N LEU A 330 -16.20 -11.99 1.91
CA LEU A 330 -17.29 -12.91 1.55
C LEU A 330 -18.65 -12.21 1.70
N THR A 331 -18.84 -11.46 2.78
CA THR A 331 -20.06 -10.68 3.01
C THR A 331 -20.25 -9.61 1.93
N MET A 332 -19.22 -8.87 1.54
CA MET A 332 -19.29 -7.86 0.48
C MET A 332 -19.67 -8.48 -0.88
N GLN A 333 -19.06 -9.62 -1.25
CA GLN A 333 -19.42 -10.36 -2.45
C GLN A 333 -20.88 -10.81 -2.41
N ALA A 334 -21.30 -11.42 -1.30
CA ALA A 334 -22.65 -11.94 -1.11
C ALA A 334 -23.71 -10.82 -1.12
N VAL A 335 -23.44 -9.68 -0.48
CA VAL A 335 -24.35 -8.51 -0.49
C VAL A 335 -24.47 -7.90 -1.89
N GLY A 336 -23.37 -7.86 -2.66
CA GLY A 336 -23.39 -7.44 -4.06
C GLY A 336 -24.31 -8.31 -4.91
N LEU A 337 -24.14 -9.64 -4.84
CA LEU A 337 -24.98 -10.59 -5.56
C LEU A 337 -26.44 -10.57 -5.07
N MET A 338 -26.66 -10.56 -3.75
CA MET A 338 -27.97 -10.45 -3.10
C MET A 338 -28.75 -9.25 -3.66
N THR A 339 -28.08 -8.09 -3.78
CA THR A 339 -28.69 -6.86 -4.30
C THR A 339 -29.12 -7.04 -5.75
N ARG A 340 -28.29 -7.67 -6.58
CA ARG A 340 -28.62 -7.97 -7.98
C ARG A 340 -29.82 -8.91 -8.07
N ILE A 341 -29.80 -10.05 -7.38
CA ILE A 341 -30.89 -11.05 -7.39
C ILE A 341 -32.21 -10.42 -6.95
N ARG A 342 -32.22 -9.68 -5.84
CA ARG A 342 -33.40 -8.98 -5.33
C ARG A 342 -33.96 -7.98 -6.35
N HIS A 343 -33.09 -7.20 -7.00
CA HIS A 343 -33.51 -6.17 -7.96
C HIS A 343 -34.22 -6.76 -9.17
N ILE A 344 -33.70 -7.87 -9.71
CA ILE A 344 -34.29 -8.53 -10.90
C ILE A 344 -35.46 -9.47 -10.53
N GLY A 345 -35.77 -9.64 -9.24
CA GLY A 345 -36.86 -10.51 -8.77
C GLY A 345 -36.63 -12.00 -9.05
N CYS A 346 -35.37 -12.40 -9.28
CA CYS A 346 -35.04 -13.74 -9.68
C CYS A 346 -34.93 -14.68 -8.47
N LYS A 347 -35.32 -15.95 -8.66
CA LYS A 347 -35.22 -17.01 -7.65
C LYS A 347 -34.30 -18.16 -8.06
N ASN A 348 -33.80 -18.12 -9.29
CA ASN A 348 -32.95 -19.16 -9.86
C ASN A 348 -31.64 -18.56 -10.36
N VAL A 349 -30.51 -19.18 -10.04
CA VAL A 349 -29.20 -18.81 -10.59
C VAL A 349 -28.50 -20.03 -11.11
N VAL A 350 -27.66 -19.85 -12.13
CA VAL A 350 -26.91 -20.92 -12.78
C VAL A 350 -25.42 -20.69 -12.59
N ILE A 351 -24.70 -21.73 -12.18
CA ILE A 351 -23.24 -21.70 -11.97
C ILE A 351 -22.62 -22.90 -12.66
N GLY A 352 -21.61 -22.67 -13.50
CA GLY A 352 -20.75 -23.74 -13.99
C GLY A 352 -19.82 -24.20 -12.86
N LEU A 353 -20.00 -25.42 -12.36
CA LEU A 353 -19.26 -25.94 -11.23
C LEU A 353 -18.20 -26.95 -11.69
N SER A 354 -16.95 -26.51 -11.74
CA SER A 354 -15.81 -27.34 -12.18
C SER A 354 -15.16 -28.15 -11.06
N GLY A 355 -15.36 -27.76 -9.79
CA GLY A 355 -14.61 -28.32 -8.67
C GLY A 355 -13.26 -27.64 -8.43
N GLY A 356 -12.94 -26.59 -9.20
CA GLY A 356 -11.80 -25.70 -8.96
C GLY A 356 -12.09 -24.60 -7.93
N LEU A 357 -11.04 -23.88 -7.54
CA LEU A 357 -11.10 -22.82 -6.51
C LEU A 357 -12.10 -21.70 -6.83
N ASP A 358 -12.15 -21.22 -8.07
CA ASP A 358 -12.92 -20.01 -8.39
C ASP A 358 -14.42 -20.29 -8.46
N SER A 359 -14.81 -21.40 -9.08
CA SER A 359 -16.22 -21.85 -9.11
C SER A 359 -16.71 -22.24 -7.72
N THR A 360 -15.83 -22.77 -6.86
CA THR A 360 -16.08 -23.01 -5.43
C THR A 360 -16.37 -21.70 -4.69
N LEU A 361 -15.51 -20.69 -4.82
CA LEU A 361 -15.74 -19.38 -4.20
C LEU A 361 -17.05 -18.74 -4.68
N ALA A 362 -17.34 -18.81 -5.99
CA ALA A 362 -18.57 -18.27 -6.53
C ALA A 362 -19.81 -18.98 -5.95
N LEU A 363 -19.74 -20.29 -5.72
CA LEU A 363 -20.81 -21.05 -5.06
C LEU A 363 -20.97 -20.64 -3.59
N ILE A 364 -19.88 -20.52 -2.83
CA ILE A 364 -19.90 -20.05 -1.42
C ILE A 364 -20.63 -18.71 -1.32
N VAL A 365 -20.21 -17.74 -2.14
CA VAL A 365 -20.81 -16.40 -2.21
C VAL A 365 -22.30 -16.47 -2.57
N THR A 366 -22.67 -17.34 -3.50
CA THR A 366 -24.06 -17.50 -3.93
C THR A 366 -24.93 -18.09 -2.84
N VAL A 367 -24.44 -19.11 -2.12
CA VAL A 367 -25.14 -19.71 -0.97
C VAL A 367 -25.37 -18.65 0.10
N HIS A 368 -24.33 -17.88 0.45
CA HIS A 368 -24.44 -16.80 1.43
C HIS A 368 -25.43 -15.72 0.99
N ALA A 369 -25.48 -15.38 -0.31
CA ALA A 369 -26.46 -14.44 -0.85
C ALA A 369 -27.91 -14.98 -0.75
N PHE A 370 -28.13 -16.26 -1.04
CA PHE A 370 -29.43 -16.92 -0.91
C PHE A 370 -29.90 -16.99 0.53
N ASP A 371 -29.01 -17.36 1.46
CA ASP A 371 -29.28 -17.38 2.90
C ASP A 371 -29.75 -16.01 3.40
N ARG A 372 -29.09 -14.94 2.97
CA ARG A 372 -29.47 -13.55 3.32
C ARG A 372 -30.81 -13.11 2.71
N LEU A 373 -31.21 -13.67 1.57
CA LEU A 373 -32.53 -13.42 0.95
C LEU A 373 -33.65 -14.29 1.53
N GLY A 374 -33.31 -15.32 2.31
CA GLY A 374 -34.27 -16.36 2.69
C GLY A 374 -34.81 -17.15 1.48
N LEU A 375 -34.02 -17.27 0.41
CA LEU A 375 -34.37 -18.08 -0.76
C LEU A 375 -33.96 -19.54 -0.56
N ASP A 376 -34.70 -20.45 -1.17
CA ASP A 376 -34.34 -21.87 -1.17
C ASP A 376 -33.08 -22.10 -2.01
N LYS A 377 -32.07 -22.78 -1.42
CA LYS A 377 -30.82 -23.15 -2.08
C LYS A 377 -31.04 -24.06 -3.28
N LYS A 378 -32.20 -24.72 -3.41
CA LYS A 378 -32.61 -25.43 -4.63
C LYS A 378 -32.79 -24.52 -5.85
N GLY A 379 -32.91 -23.21 -5.65
CA GLY A 379 -32.81 -22.23 -6.72
C GLY A 379 -31.38 -22.00 -7.24
N ILE A 380 -30.35 -22.57 -6.61
CA ILE A 380 -28.98 -22.54 -7.12
C ILE A 380 -28.76 -23.80 -7.97
N HIS A 381 -28.62 -23.62 -9.29
CA HIS A 381 -28.41 -24.69 -10.26
C HIS A 381 -26.92 -24.79 -10.61
N CYS A 382 -26.23 -25.70 -9.93
CA CYS A 382 -24.85 -26.07 -10.21
C CYS A 382 -24.82 -27.04 -11.40
N ILE A 383 -24.18 -26.64 -12.50
CA ILE A 383 -24.07 -27.46 -13.70
C ILE A 383 -22.62 -27.90 -13.86
N THR A 384 -22.37 -29.20 -13.78
CA THR A 384 -21.07 -29.79 -14.14
C THR A 384 -21.10 -30.23 -15.60
N MET A 385 -20.05 -29.89 -16.36
CA MET A 385 -20.01 -30.05 -17.82
C MET A 385 -18.75 -30.81 -18.25
N PRO A 386 -18.71 -32.14 -17.99
CA PRO A 386 -17.54 -32.96 -18.31
C PRO A 386 -17.28 -33.02 -19.82
N CYS A 387 -15.99 -33.01 -20.18
CA CYS A 387 -15.51 -33.14 -21.56
C CYS A 387 -14.24 -34.00 -21.62
N PHE A 388 -13.32 -33.73 -22.55
CA PHE A 388 -12.12 -34.54 -22.79
C PHE A 388 -11.08 -34.51 -21.65
N GLY A 389 -10.99 -33.41 -20.91
CA GLY A 389 -9.98 -33.18 -19.86
C GLY A 389 -10.48 -33.31 -18.41
N THR A 390 -11.74 -33.68 -18.20
CA THR A 390 -12.31 -33.74 -16.85
C THR A 390 -11.78 -34.93 -16.08
N THR A 391 -11.31 -34.70 -14.85
CA THR A 391 -10.79 -35.76 -13.98
C THR A 391 -11.84 -36.23 -12.98
N ASP A 392 -11.71 -37.48 -12.51
CA ASP A 392 -12.62 -38.03 -11.49
C ASP A 392 -12.61 -37.22 -10.19
N ARG A 393 -11.46 -36.66 -9.81
CA ARG A 393 -11.30 -35.89 -8.57
C ARG A 393 -12.08 -34.58 -8.62
N THR A 394 -11.88 -33.78 -9.67
CA THR A 394 -12.51 -32.46 -9.81
C THR A 394 -14.02 -32.57 -10.01
N TYR A 395 -14.45 -33.55 -10.82
CA TYR A 395 -15.86 -33.92 -10.95
C TYR A 395 -16.48 -34.32 -9.61
N THR A 396 -15.85 -35.23 -8.87
CA THR A 396 -16.37 -35.69 -7.57
C THR A 396 -16.46 -34.54 -6.57
N ASN A 397 -15.48 -33.62 -6.56
CA ASN A 397 -15.51 -32.45 -5.70
C ASN A 397 -16.66 -31.51 -6.06
N ALA A 398 -16.90 -31.25 -7.34
CA ALA A 398 -18.05 -30.45 -7.79
C ALA A 398 -19.38 -31.06 -7.30
N CYS A 399 -19.57 -32.37 -7.50
CA CYS A 399 -20.80 -33.05 -7.09
C CYS A 399 -21.00 -33.00 -5.56
N ARG A 400 -19.97 -33.38 -4.79
CA ARG A 400 -20.02 -33.36 -3.32
C ARG A 400 -20.27 -31.96 -2.77
N LEU A 401 -19.66 -30.94 -3.37
CA LEU A 401 -19.82 -29.55 -2.94
C LEU A 401 -21.26 -29.06 -3.13
N ALA A 402 -21.85 -29.31 -4.30
CA ALA A 402 -23.24 -28.96 -4.60
C ALA A 402 -24.22 -29.66 -3.64
N GLU A 403 -24.03 -30.97 -3.44
CA GLU A 403 -24.85 -31.76 -2.51
C GLU A 403 -24.71 -31.27 -1.06
N ALA A 404 -23.49 -30.99 -0.60
CA ALA A 404 -23.22 -30.55 0.77
C ALA A 404 -23.85 -29.18 1.08
N TYR A 405 -23.89 -28.27 0.10
CA TYR A 405 -24.60 -27.00 0.22
C TYR A 405 -26.12 -27.10 0.00
N GLY A 406 -26.62 -28.28 -0.38
CA GLY A 406 -28.03 -28.52 -0.63
C GLY A 406 -28.56 -27.87 -1.92
N THR A 407 -27.69 -27.56 -2.88
CA THR A 407 -28.08 -26.94 -4.15
C THR A 407 -28.71 -27.96 -5.11
N THR A 408 -29.13 -27.50 -6.29
CA THR A 408 -29.55 -28.37 -7.39
C THR A 408 -28.34 -28.67 -8.27
N LEU A 409 -28.01 -29.95 -8.46
CA LEU A 409 -26.90 -30.41 -9.29
C LEU A 409 -27.44 -31.01 -10.59
N GLU A 410 -26.87 -30.61 -11.72
CA GLU A 410 -27.12 -31.20 -13.04
C GLU A 410 -25.78 -31.50 -13.74
N GLU A 411 -25.68 -32.68 -14.36
CA GLU A 411 -24.58 -33.01 -15.25
C GLU A 411 -25.02 -32.90 -16.70
N ILE A 412 -24.23 -32.19 -17.51
CA ILE A 412 -24.42 -32.10 -18.97
C ILE A 412 -23.09 -32.43 -19.65
N ASN A 413 -22.96 -33.65 -20.14
CA ASN A 413 -21.78 -34.06 -20.88
C ASN A 413 -21.73 -33.38 -22.25
N ILE A 414 -20.71 -32.56 -22.49
CA ILE A 414 -20.58 -31.74 -23.71
C ILE A 414 -19.75 -32.41 -24.80
N LYS A 415 -19.24 -33.62 -24.58
CA LYS A 415 -18.32 -34.29 -25.51
C LYS A 415 -18.90 -34.39 -26.92
N ALA A 416 -20.16 -34.80 -27.02
CA ALA A 416 -20.83 -34.96 -28.30
C ALA A 416 -21.03 -33.62 -29.03
N SER A 417 -21.45 -32.57 -28.33
CA SER A 417 -21.68 -31.25 -28.95
C SER A 417 -20.37 -30.59 -29.36
N VAL A 418 -19.32 -30.70 -28.54
CA VAL A 418 -17.99 -30.20 -28.90
C VAL A 418 -17.40 -30.98 -30.08
N SER A 419 -17.52 -32.31 -30.11
CA SER A 419 -17.07 -33.13 -31.25
C SER A 419 -17.79 -32.72 -32.54
N GLN A 420 -19.10 -32.53 -32.50
CA GLN A 420 -19.85 -32.04 -33.66
C GLN A 420 -19.38 -30.64 -34.08
N HIS A 421 -19.19 -29.72 -33.13
CA HIS A 421 -18.68 -28.38 -33.42
C HIS A 421 -17.31 -28.42 -34.09
N PHE A 422 -16.40 -29.29 -33.63
CA PHE A 422 -15.09 -29.48 -34.24
C PHE A 422 -15.20 -30.01 -35.67
N GLU A 423 -16.08 -30.98 -35.93
CA GLU A 423 -16.35 -31.45 -37.29
C GLU A 423 -16.88 -30.32 -38.19
N ASP A 424 -17.84 -29.52 -37.70
CA ASP A 424 -18.48 -28.44 -38.46
C ASP A 424 -17.49 -27.34 -38.88
N ILE A 425 -16.49 -27.04 -38.05
CA ILE A 425 -15.45 -26.04 -38.35
C ILE A 425 -14.17 -26.65 -38.96
N GLY A 426 -14.09 -27.98 -39.09
CA GLY A 426 -12.92 -28.69 -39.57
C GLY A 426 -11.72 -28.71 -38.61
N GLN A 427 -11.93 -28.60 -37.30
CA GLN A 427 -10.89 -28.75 -36.28
C GLN A 427 -10.58 -30.24 -36.06
N ASP A 428 -9.31 -30.63 -36.24
CA ASP A 428 -8.86 -31.97 -35.86
C ASP A 428 -8.81 -32.11 -34.33
N SER A 429 -9.57 -33.07 -33.79
CA SER A 429 -9.64 -33.34 -32.35
C SER A 429 -8.31 -33.77 -31.71
N SER A 430 -7.33 -34.21 -32.51
CA SER A 430 -5.98 -34.52 -32.04
C SER A 430 -5.06 -33.30 -31.95
N ASN A 431 -5.46 -32.18 -32.56
CA ASN A 431 -4.74 -30.91 -32.47
C ASN A 431 -5.25 -30.09 -31.29
N HIS A 432 -4.53 -30.16 -30.16
CA HIS A 432 -4.83 -29.46 -28.92
C HIS A 432 -4.36 -27.99 -28.92
N ASP A 433 -4.71 -27.24 -29.95
CA ASP A 433 -4.40 -25.81 -30.05
C ASP A 433 -5.43 -24.93 -29.32
N VAL A 434 -5.27 -23.61 -29.45
CA VAL A 434 -6.15 -22.61 -28.86
C VAL A 434 -7.61 -22.74 -29.33
N THR A 435 -7.85 -23.32 -30.51
CA THR A 435 -9.22 -23.57 -31.01
C THR A 435 -9.86 -24.72 -30.24
N TYR A 436 -9.10 -25.80 -29.99
CA TYR A 436 -9.56 -26.95 -29.19
C TYR A 436 -9.99 -26.56 -27.78
N GLU A 437 -9.19 -25.74 -27.10
CA GLU A 437 -9.51 -25.24 -25.76
C GLU A 437 -10.72 -24.29 -25.78
N ASN A 438 -10.72 -23.30 -26.67
CA ASN A 438 -11.76 -22.27 -26.71
C ASN A 438 -13.13 -22.81 -27.16
N GLY A 439 -13.18 -23.82 -28.04
CA GLY A 439 -14.44 -24.44 -28.47
C GLY A 439 -15.19 -25.04 -27.28
N GLN A 440 -14.46 -25.75 -26.41
CA GLN A 440 -15.01 -26.30 -25.18
C GLN A 440 -15.50 -25.22 -24.20
N ALA A 441 -14.72 -24.14 -24.01
CA ALA A 441 -15.10 -23.06 -23.09
C ALA A 441 -16.36 -22.29 -23.55
N ARG A 442 -16.50 -22.08 -24.86
CA ARG A 442 -17.67 -21.41 -25.45
C ARG A 442 -18.93 -22.28 -25.36
N GLU A 443 -18.81 -23.57 -25.65
CA GLU A 443 -19.92 -24.52 -25.52
C GLU A 443 -20.49 -24.54 -24.09
N ARG A 444 -19.60 -24.60 -23.09
CA ARG A 444 -20.02 -24.51 -21.67
C ARG A 444 -20.81 -23.24 -21.39
N THR A 445 -20.32 -22.10 -21.88
CA THR A 445 -20.96 -20.81 -21.65
C THR A 445 -22.33 -20.75 -22.33
N GLN A 446 -22.44 -21.26 -23.56
CA GLN A 446 -23.71 -21.35 -24.27
C GLN A 446 -24.75 -22.14 -23.47
N ILE A 447 -24.39 -23.32 -22.99
CA ILE A 447 -25.28 -24.17 -22.18
C ILE A 447 -25.73 -23.44 -20.91
N LEU A 448 -24.80 -22.80 -20.19
CA LEU A 448 -25.12 -22.06 -18.95
C LEU A 448 -26.11 -20.92 -19.22
N MET A 449 -25.90 -20.15 -20.30
CA MET A 449 -26.77 -19.04 -20.68
C MET A 449 -28.17 -19.53 -21.07
N ASP A 450 -28.27 -20.59 -21.86
CA ASP A 450 -29.55 -21.15 -22.28
C ASP A 450 -30.30 -21.81 -21.12
N LYS A 451 -29.58 -22.45 -20.19
CA LYS A 451 -30.15 -22.95 -18.94
C LYS A 451 -30.67 -21.82 -18.05
N ALA A 452 -29.94 -20.72 -17.96
CA ALA A 452 -30.43 -19.54 -17.26
C ALA A 452 -31.74 -19.03 -17.90
N ASN A 453 -31.84 -18.99 -19.23
CA ASN A 453 -33.08 -18.62 -19.92
C ASN A 453 -34.23 -19.58 -19.57
N MET A 454 -34.01 -20.89 -19.62
CA MET A 454 -35.03 -21.90 -19.29
C MET A 454 -35.56 -21.76 -17.86
N LEU A 455 -34.68 -21.40 -16.92
CA LEU A 455 -35.01 -21.31 -15.49
C LEU A 455 -35.51 -19.92 -15.07
N GLY A 456 -35.55 -18.95 -15.99
CA GLY A 456 -35.80 -17.54 -15.66
C GLY A 456 -34.74 -16.98 -14.71
N GLY A 457 -33.50 -17.45 -14.89
CA GLY A 457 -32.34 -17.22 -14.03
C GLY A 457 -31.27 -16.31 -14.63
N ILE A 458 -30.15 -16.21 -13.93
CA ILE A 458 -28.92 -15.55 -14.42
C ILE A 458 -27.70 -16.46 -14.24
N VAL A 459 -26.71 -16.31 -15.10
CA VAL A 459 -25.41 -16.98 -14.95
C VAL A 459 -24.52 -16.19 -14.01
N ILE A 460 -23.97 -16.85 -13.00
CA ILE A 460 -22.96 -16.30 -12.08
C ILE A 460 -21.57 -16.63 -12.61
N GLY A 461 -20.78 -15.60 -12.89
CA GLY A 461 -19.41 -15.72 -13.38
C GLY A 461 -18.42 -16.03 -12.27
N THR A 462 -17.46 -16.91 -12.58
CA THR A 462 -16.48 -17.43 -11.63
C THR A 462 -15.10 -16.81 -11.79
N GLY A 463 -14.82 -16.14 -12.92
CA GLY A 463 -13.49 -15.62 -13.25
C GLY A 463 -12.96 -14.59 -12.23
N ASP A 464 -11.67 -14.72 -11.92
CA ASP A 464 -11.00 -13.96 -10.88
C ASP A 464 -10.21 -12.73 -11.42
N LEU A 465 -9.72 -11.88 -10.51
CA LEU A 465 -8.98 -10.66 -10.87
C LEU A 465 -7.67 -10.95 -11.61
N SER A 466 -6.99 -12.04 -11.27
CA SER A 466 -5.69 -12.42 -11.84
C SER A 466 -5.86 -12.95 -13.26
N GLU A 467 -6.91 -13.74 -13.50
CA GLU A 467 -7.33 -14.18 -14.83
C GLU A 467 -7.70 -12.99 -15.72
N LEU A 468 -8.45 -12.02 -15.18
CA LEU A 468 -8.76 -10.77 -15.88
C LEU A 468 -7.51 -9.95 -16.20
N ALA A 469 -6.56 -9.85 -15.26
CA ALA A 469 -5.30 -9.13 -15.44
C ALA A 469 -4.47 -9.72 -16.58
N LEU A 470 -4.31 -11.02 -16.58
CA LEU A 470 -3.54 -11.75 -17.58
C LEU A 470 -4.34 -11.98 -18.87
N GLY A 471 -5.66 -11.78 -18.86
CA GLY A 471 -6.55 -12.22 -19.93
C GLY A 471 -6.53 -13.73 -20.14
N TRP A 472 -6.36 -14.48 -19.05
CA TRP A 472 -6.41 -15.95 -19.02
C TRP A 472 -7.86 -16.43 -18.93
N ALA A 473 -8.60 -16.16 -20.00
CA ALA A 473 -10.00 -16.55 -20.16
C ALA A 473 -10.34 -16.56 -21.66
N THR A 474 -11.33 -17.33 -22.09
CA THR A 474 -11.83 -17.32 -23.46
C THR A 474 -12.75 -16.11 -23.68
N TYR A 475 -12.47 -15.32 -24.71
CA TYR A 475 -13.39 -14.23 -25.10
C TYR A 475 -14.71 -14.82 -25.61
N ASN A 476 -15.83 -14.36 -25.06
CA ASN A 476 -17.18 -14.92 -25.19
C ASN A 476 -17.27 -16.40 -24.78
N GLY A 477 -16.43 -16.83 -23.84
CA GLY A 477 -16.55 -18.09 -23.13
C GLY A 477 -16.70 -17.81 -21.63
N ASP A 478 -15.86 -18.46 -20.83
CA ASP A 478 -15.86 -18.47 -19.35
C ASP A 478 -15.79 -17.09 -18.70
N HIS A 479 -15.27 -16.06 -19.38
CA HIS A 479 -15.28 -14.70 -18.84
C HIS A 479 -16.69 -14.06 -18.81
N MET A 480 -17.63 -14.56 -19.63
CA MET A 480 -18.94 -13.95 -19.81
C MET A 480 -19.97 -14.54 -18.84
N SER A 481 -20.74 -13.65 -18.22
CA SER A 481 -21.83 -13.99 -17.29
C SER A 481 -22.77 -12.79 -17.16
N MET A 482 -23.88 -12.94 -16.44
CA MET A 482 -24.72 -11.80 -16.09
C MET A 482 -24.22 -11.06 -14.84
N TYR A 483 -23.44 -11.74 -13.98
CA TYR A 483 -22.84 -11.14 -12.80
C TYR A 483 -21.61 -11.95 -12.31
N ALA A 484 -20.43 -11.34 -12.27
CA ALA A 484 -19.14 -11.97 -11.92
C ALA A 484 -18.70 -11.61 -10.50
N VAL A 485 -18.98 -12.50 -9.54
CA VAL A 485 -18.76 -12.25 -8.11
C VAL A 485 -17.29 -12.23 -7.70
N ASN A 486 -16.41 -12.88 -8.46
CA ASN A 486 -14.98 -13.00 -8.16
C ASN A 486 -14.12 -11.96 -8.89
N SER A 487 -14.70 -11.09 -9.70
CA SER A 487 -13.98 -10.19 -10.62
C SER A 487 -13.04 -9.17 -9.95
N SER A 488 -13.08 -9.03 -8.63
CA SER A 488 -12.16 -8.18 -7.84
C SER A 488 -11.32 -8.96 -6.81
N ILE A 489 -11.37 -10.29 -6.83
CA ILE A 489 -10.63 -11.16 -5.93
C ILE A 489 -9.45 -11.78 -6.70
N PRO A 490 -8.19 -11.54 -6.31
CA PRO A 490 -7.03 -12.16 -6.94
C PRO A 490 -6.89 -13.64 -6.52
N LYS A 491 -6.26 -14.45 -7.37
CA LYS A 491 -6.06 -15.90 -7.16
C LYS A 491 -5.44 -16.23 -5.82
N THR A 492 -4.44 -15.43 -5.41
CA THR A 492 -3.80 -15.57 -4.09
C THR A 492 -4.81 -15.45 -2.95
N LEU A 493 -5.79 -14.55 -3.06
CA LEU A 493 -6.82 -14.35 -2.04
C LEU A 493 -7.96 -15.38 -2.12
N VAL A 494 -8.30 -15.90 -3.31
CA VAL A 494 -9.31 -16.97 -3.47
C VAL A 494 -8.98 -18.16 -2.56
N ARG A 495 -7.71 -18.57 -2.53
CA ARG A 495 -7.25 -19.70 -1.69
C ARG A 495 -7.55 -19.48 -0.21
N TRP A 496 -7.26 -18.29 0.31
CA TRP A 496 -7.51 -17.94 1.71
C TRP A 496 -9.00 -17.91 2.05
N LEU A 497 -9.85 -17.43 1.12
CA LEU A 497 -11.31 -17.39 1.34
C LEU A 497 -11.92 -18.80 1.37
N VAL A 498 -11.45 -19.70 0.50
CA VAL A 498 -11.89 -21.10 0.49
C VAL A 498 -11.42 -21.83 1.75
N GLU A 499 -10.16 -21.63 2.16
CA GLU A 499 -9.64 -22.20 3.41
C GLU A 499 -10.39 -21.68 4.64
N TYR A 500 -10.70 -20.38 4.67
CA TYR A 500 -11.49 -19.75 5.72
C TYR A 500 -12.87 -20.40 5.87
N GLU A 501 -13.59 -20.58 4.76
CA GLU A 501 -14.90 -21.26 4.77
C GLU A 501 -14.76 -22.73 5.19
N ALA A 502 -13.71 -23.42 4.75
CA ALA A 502 -13.44 -24.81 5.12
C ALA A 502 -13.22 -24.99 6.63
N ASN A 503 -12.61 -24.00 7.28
CA ASN A 503 -12.32 -24.02 8.72
C ASN A 503 -13.53 -23.67 9.59
N ARG A 504 -14.57 -23.06 9.01
CA ARG A 504 -15.82 -22.68 9.71
C ARG A 504 -16.98 -23.64 9.47
N THR A 505 -16.81 -24.58 8.55
CA THR A 505 -17.79 -25.60 8.22
C THR A 505 -17.35 -26.96 8.78
N GLU A 506 -18.28 -27.92 8.84
CA GLU A 506 -18.03 -29.25 9.39
C GLU A 506 -18.41 -30.36 8.40
N GLY A 507 -18.02 -31.59 8.71
CA GLY A 507 -18.42 -32.79 7.96
C GLY A 507 -17.91 -32.81 6.52
N ILE A 508 -18.75 -33.31 5.62
CA ILE A 508 -18.39 -33.50 4.20
C ILE A 508 -17.98 -32.18 3.54
N LEU A 509 -18.65 -31.08 3.86
CA LEU A 509 -18.38 -29.77 3.28
C LEU A 509 -16.95 -29.30 3.58
N SER A 510 -16.54 -29.35 4.85
CA SER A 510 -15.17 -28.98 5.26
C SER A 510 -14.12 -29.85 4.56
N SER A 511 -14.35 -31.17 4.49
CA SER A 511 -13.41 -32.09 3.85
C SER A 511 -13.30 -31.87 2.34
N THR A 512 -14.41 -31.56 1.65
CA THR A 512 -14.43 -31.27 0.22
C THR A 512 -13.74 -29.94 -0.09
N LEU A 513 -13.99 -28.88 0.70
CA LEU A 513 -13.33 -27.59 0.52
C LEU A 513 -11.81 -27.69 0.73
N LYS A 514 -11.34 -28.50 1.70
CA LYS A 514 -9.91 -28.79 1.90
C LYS A 514 -9.32 -29.55 0.72
N ASP A 515 -10.03 -30.54 0.18
CA ASP A 515 -9.55 -31.27 -1.00
C ASP A 515 -9.43 -30.36 -2.24
N ILE A 516 -10.37 -29.42 -2.41
CA ILE A 516 -10.32 -28.40 -3.47
C ILE A 516 -9.14 -27.45 -3.26
N PHE A 517 -8.89 -27.02 -2.02
CA PHE A 517 -7.73 -26.19 -1.68
C PHE A 517 -6.39 -26.88 -1.98
N ASP A 518 -6.29 -28.18 -1.73
CA ASP A 518 -5.10 -29.00 -1.98
C ASP A 518 -4.92 -29.41 -3.45
N THR A 519 -5.93 -29.14 -4.30
CA THR A 519 -5.87 -29.47 -5.73
C THR A 519 -5.01 -28.44 -6.48
N PRO A 520 -3.99 -28.87 -7.26
CA PRO A 520 -3.19 -27.95 -8.07
C PRO A 520 -4.01 -27.17 -9.10
N VAL A 521 -3.63 -25.91 -9.36
CA VAL A 521 -4.32 -25.07 -10.36
C VAL A 521 -3.98 -25.52 -11.78
N SER A 522 -5.00 -25.90 -12.57
CA SER A 522 -4.85 -26.39 -13.94
C SER A 522 -6.10 -26.10 -14.80
N PRO A 523 -5.97 -25.92 -16.13
CA PRO A 523 -7.12 -25.85 -17.03
C PRO A 523 -7.57 -27.28 -17.38
N GLU A 524 -8.77 -27.68 -16.95
CA GLU A 524 -9.38 -29.00 -17.25
C GLU A 524 -9.89 -29.12 -18.70
N LEU A 525 -9.10 -28.65 -19.67
CA LEU A 525 -9.43 -28.64 -21.10
C LEU A 525 -8.63 -29.67 -21.89
N LEU A 526 -7.45 -30.04 -21.41
CA LEU A 526 -6.58 -31.04 -22.03
C LEU A 526 -6.80 -32.42 -21.40
N PRO A 527 -6.74 -33.50 -22.18
CA PRO A 527 -6.82 -34.85 -21.63
C PRO A 527 -5.69 -35.10 -20.62
N PRO A 528 -5.94 -35.88 -19.55
CA PRO A 528 -4.90 -36.28 -18.62
C PRO A 528 -3.80 -37.10 -19.32
N ASP A 529 -2.62 -37.18 -18.71
CA ASP A 529 -1.52 -37.99 -19.22
C ASP A 529 -1.82 -39.51 -19.12
N GLU A 530 -0.93 -40.35 -19.64
CA GLU A 530 -1.08 -41.82 -19.65
C GLU A 530 -1.25 -42.42 -18.23
N ASP A 531 -0.84 -41.69 -17.18
CA ASP A 531 -0.98 -42.06 -15.76
C ASP A 531 -2.24 -41.47 -15.09
N GLY A 532 -3.12 -40.81 -15.85
CA GLY A 532 -4.34 -40.18 -15.34
C GLY A 532 -4.10 -38.90 -14.53
N LYS A 533 -2.89 -38.32 -14.60
CA LYS A 533 -2.54 -37.07 -13.92
C LYS A 533 -2.80 -35.88 -14.84
N ILE A 534 -2.94 -34.72 -14.21
CA ILE A 534 -3.10 -33.44 -14.88
C ILE A 534 -1.90 -33.20 -15.80
N SER A 535 -2.16 -33.15 -17.12
CA SER A 535 -1.15 -33.05 -18.16
C SER A 535 -0.50 -31.67 -18.27
N GLN A 536 -1.14 -30.62 -17.75
CA GLN A 536 -0.62 -29.25 -17.77
C GLN A 536 -1.03 -28.45 -16.52
N LYS A 537 -0.07 -27.86 -15.80
CA LYS A 537 -0.38 -26.85 -14.77
C LYS A 537 -0.47 -25.48 -15.42
N THR A 538 -1.51 -24.71 -15.12
CA THR A 538 -1.72 -23.37 -15.69
C THR A 538 -0.49 -22.49 -15.46
N GLU A 539 0.07 -22.57 -14.25
CA GLU A 539 1.22 -21.77 -13.82
C GLU A 539 2.51 -22.06 -14.59
N ASP A 540 2.67 -23.26 -15.17
CA ASP A 540 3.82 -23.58 -16.02
C ASP A 540 3.78 -22.77 -17.33
N LEU A 541 2.58 -22.50 -17.83
CA LEU A 541 2.37 -21.68 -19.01
C LEU A 541 2.31 -20.20 -18.67
N VAL A 542 1.42 -19.76 -17.76
CA VAL A 542 1.19 -18.33 -17.51
C VAL A 542 2.13 -17.71 -16.48
N GLY A 543 2.75 -18.51 -15.63
CA GLY A 543 3.57 -18.10 -14.50
C GLY A 543 2.83 -18.21 -13.17
N PRO A 544 3.57 -18.17 -12.05
CA PRO A 544 2.99 -18.28 -10.71
C PRO A 544 2.11 -17.07 -10.41
N TYR A 545 0.89 -17.32 -9.94
CA TYR A 545 -0.08 -16.24 -9.69
C TYR A 545 0.37 -15.27 -8.61
N GLU A 546 1.18 -15.70 -7.64
CA GLU A 546 1.72 -14.81 -6.61
C GLU A 546 2.62 -13.72 -7.17
N LEU A 547 3.42 -14.01 -8.21
CA LEU A 547 4.22 -12.98 -8.90
C LEU A 547 3.31 -12.02 -9.67
N HIS A 548 2.33 -12.54 -10.40
CA HIS A 548 1.42 -11.70 -11.19
C HIS A 548 0.53 -10.80 -10.33
N ASP A 549 0.02 -11.33 -9.22
CA ASP A 549 -0.74 -10.56 -8.25
C ASP A 549 0.15 -9.50 -7.58
N TYR A 550 1.40 -9.84 -7.26
CA TYR A 550 2.38 -8.88 -6.76
C TYR A 550 2.60 -7.74 -7.79
N PHE A 551 2.87 -8.07 -9.05
CA PHE A 551 3.08 -7.07 -10.10
C PHE A 551 1.82 -6.21 -10.33
N LEU A 552 0.65 -6.85 -10.38
CA LEU A 552 -0.64 -6.18 -10.55
C LEU A 552 -0.90 -5.17 -9.44
N TYR A 553 -0.67 -5.56 -8.19
CA TYR A 553 -0.85 -4.68 -7.04
C TYR A 553 0.01 -3.44 -7.17
N TYR A 554 1.33 -3.59 -7.32
CA TYR A 554 2.24 -2.44 -7.34
C TYR A 554 2.08 -1.57 -8.60
N MET A 555 1.75 -2.18 -9.74
CA MET A 555 1.47 -1.44 -10.97
C MET A 555 0.21 -0.59 -10.86
N LEU A 556 -0.91 -1.15 -10.38
CA LEU A 556 -2.20 -0.43 -10.38
C LEU A 556 -2.43 0.40 -9.12
N ARG A 557 -2.11 -0.15 -7.94
CA ARG A 557 -2.40 0.51 -6.67
C ARG A 557 -1.45 1.67 -6.41
N PHE A 558 -0.16 1.49 -6.73
CA PHE A 558 0.89 2.48 -6.44
C PHE A 558 1.53 3.10 -7.69
N GLY A 559 1.19 2.63 -8.90
CA GLY A 559 1.73 3.19 -10.14
C GLY A 559 3.24 3.01 -10.30
N PHE A 560 3.80 1.93 -9.73
CA PHE A 560 5.23 1.67 -9.81
C PHE A 560 5.67 1.31 -11.24
N SER A 561 6.89 1.69 -11.57
CA SER A 561 7.52 1.31 -12.82
C SER A 561 7.98 -0.16 -12.79
N PRO A 562 8.11 -0.82 -13.95
CA PRO A 562 8.59 -2.20 -14.02
C PRO A 562 9.92 -2.43 -13.27
N SER A 563 10.90 -1.51 -13.39
CA SER A 563 12.19 -1.66 -12.72
C SER A 563 12.09 -1.61 -11.19
N LYS A 564 11.23 -0.72 -10.66
CA LYS A 564 10.94 -0.65 -9.23
C LYS A 564 10.23 -1.91 -8.73
N ILE A 565 9.22 -2.38 -9.47
CA ILE A 565 8.50 -3.63 -9.14
C ILE A 565 9.47 -4.81 -9.12
N PHE A 566 10.32 -4.93 -10.14
CA PHE A 566 11.32 -5.97 -10.24
C PHE A 566 12.25 -6.00 -9.03
N ARG A 567 12.82 -4.84 -8.69
CA ARG A 567 13.74 -4.69 -7.55
C ARG A 567 13.09 -5.09 -6.22
N LEU A 568 11.84 -4.68 -6.00
CA LEU A 568 11.08 -5.07 -4.80
C LEU A 568 10.72 -6.56 -4.80
N ALA A 569 10.38 -7.13 -5.95
CA ALA A 569 10.08 -8.55 -6.09
C ALA A 569 11.31 -9.42 -5.77
N GLN A 570 12.50 -9.04 -6.24
CA GLN A 570 13.74 -9.75 -5.90
C GLN A 570 13.97 -9.86 -4.39
N LYS A 571 13.57 -8.83 -3.63
CA LYS A 571 13.69 -8.84 -2.17
C LYS A 571 12.57 -9.64 -1.50
N SER A 572 11.35 -9.52 -2.00
CA SER A 572 10.17 -10.19 -1.42
C SER A 572 10.19 -11.70 -1.62
N PHE A 573 10.76 -12.15 -2.73
CA PHE A 573 10.83 -13.55 -3.15
C PHE A 573 12.26 -14.13 -3.09
N GLU A 574 13.11 -13.54 -2.25
CA GLU A 574 14.48 -14.00 -2.05
C GLU A 574 14.47 -15.47 -1.60
N GLY A 575 15.05 -16.35 -2.43
CA GLY A 575 15.11 -17.80 -2.19
C GLY A 575 13.98 -18.62 -2.82
N ASP A 576 12.87 -18.01 -3.26
CA ASP A 576 11.78 -18.73 -3.95
C ASP A 576 11.93 -18.71 -5.47
N TYR A 577 12.36 -17.56 -6.03
CA TYR A 577 12.51 -17.36 -7.47
C TYR A 577 13.86 -16.75 -7.80
N SER A 578 14.48 -17.23 -8.88
CA SER A 578 15.67 -16.60 -9.44
C SER A 578 15.35 -15.23 -10.04
N ARG A 579 16.38 -14.40 -10.18
CA ARG A 579 16.30 -13.10 -10.87
C ARG A 579 15.71 -13.26 -12.27
N GLU A 580 16.15 -14.28 -13.00
CA GLU A 580 15.76 -14.59 -14.37
C GLU A 580 14.28 -14.99 -14.45
N GLU A 581 13.79 -15.77 -13.49
CA GLU A 581 12.37 -16.16 -13.39
C GLU A 581 11.47 -14.95 -13.13
N ILE A 582 11.83 -14.10 -12.18
CA ILE A 582 11.06 -12.87 -11.88
C ILE A 582 11.01 -11.99 -13.14
N LEU A 583 12.13 -11.80 -13.83
CA LEU A 583 12.20 -10.97 -15.03
C LEU A 583 11.35 -11.54 -16.19
N LYS A 584 11.44 -12.86 -16.40
CA LYS A 584 10.63 -13.58 -17.40
C LYS A 584 9.14 -13.35 -17.17
N TRP A 585 8.67 -13.51 -15.93
CA TRP A 585 7.25 -13.37 -15.61
C TRP A 585 6.80 -11.92 -15.59
N LEU A 586 7.63 -10.97 -15.18
CA LEU A 586 7.35 -9.54 -15.28
C LEU A 586 7.15 -9.10 -16.74
N LYS A 587 8.02 -9.56 -17.65
CA LYS A 587 7.89 -9.32 -19.09
C LYS A 587 6.57 -9.87 -19.63
N LYS A 588 6.23 -11.11 -19.25
CA LYS A 588 4.98 -11.75 -19.67
C LYS A 588 3.75 -11.04 -19.10
N PHE A 589 3.81 -10.60 -17.84
CA PHE A 589 2.75 -9.85 -17.18
C PHE A 589 2.41 -8.58 -17.95
N TYR A 590 3.37 -7.68 -18.20
CA TYR A 590 3.10 -6.44 -18.93
C TYR A 590 2.58 -6.69 -20.35
N TRP A 591 3.19 -7.64 -21.08
CA TRP A 591 2.73 -7.98 -22.42
C TRP A 591 1.27 -8.46 -22.42
N ARG A 592 0.92 -9.42 -21.56
CA ARG A 592 -0.45 -9.95 -21.49
C ARG A 592 -1.42 -8.92 -20.94
N PHE A 593 -1.03 -8.18 -19.91
CA PHE A 593 -1.86 -7.13 -19.34
C PHE A 593 -2.28 -6.13 -20.42
N PHE A 594 -1.37 -5.63 -21.25
CA PHE A 594 -1.73 -4.70 -22.32
C PHE A 594 -2.52 -5.38 -23.45
N THR A 595 -2.01 -6.49 -24.01
CA THR A 595 -2.62 -7.13 -25.19
C THR A 595 -4.01 -7.71 -24.94
N GLN A 596 -4.37 -7.99 -23.69
CA GLN A 596 -5.65 -8.59 -23.33
C GLN A 596 -6.71 -7.60 -22.82
N GLN A 597 -6.44 -6.29 -22.91
CA GLN A 597 -7.40 -5.26 -22.45
C GLN A 597 -8.77 -5.36 -23.11
N PHE A 598 -8.84 -5.77 -24.38
CA PHE A 598 -10.11 -5.94 -25.09
C PHE A 598 -11.08 -6.89 -24.38
N LYS A 599 -10.58 -7.91 -23.67
CA LYS A 599 -11.42 -8.83 -22.88
C LYS A 599 -12.07 -8.11 -21.70
N ARG A 600 -11.31 -7.26 -21.01
CA ARG A 600 -11.79 -6.49 -19.85
C ARG A 600 -12.75 -5.39 -20.23
N SER A 601 -12.60 -4.81 -21.42
CA SER A 601 -13.52 -3.80 -21.95
C SER A 601 -14.97 -4.31 -22.02
N CYS A 602 -15.17 -5.63 -22.16
CA CYS A 602 -16.50 -6.28 -22.21
C CYS A 602 -16.82 -7.12 -20.97
N MET A 603 -16.15 -6.91 -19.83
CA MET A 603 -16.38 -7.75 -18.65
C MET A 603 -17.76 -7.52 -18.01
N PRO A 604 -18.40 -8.59 -17.46
CA PRO A 604 -19.66 -8.51 -16.73
C PRO A 604 -19.64 -7.56 -15.54
N ASP A 605 -20.81 -7.25 -14.99
CA ASP A 605 -20.92 -6.54 -13.72
C ASP A 605 -20.44 -7.41 -12.56
N GLY A 606 -19.82 -6.80 -11.57
CA GLY A 606 -19.37 -7.48 -10.36
C GLY A 606 -19.01 -6.48 -9.27
N PRO A 607 -19.03 -6.88 -7.99
CA PRO A 607 -18.69 -5.99 -6.90
C PRO A 607 -17.17 -5.75 -6.85
N LYS A 608 -16.77 -4.50 -6.60
CA LYS A 608 -15.42 -4.17 -6.14
C LYS A 608 -15.35 -4.46 -4.64
N VAL A 609 -14.48 -5.39 -4.24
CA VAL A 609 -14.29 -5.76 -2.84
C VAL A 609 -12.94 -5.29 -2.32
N GLY A 610 -11.88 -5.51 -3.10
CA GLY A 610 -10.52 -5.05 -2.77
C GLY A 610 -10.22 -3.59 -3.15
N THR A 611 -8.96 -3.21 -2.95
CA THR A 611 -8.43 -1.88 -3.31
C THR A 611 -8.18 -1.69 -4.81
N VAL A 612 -8.26 -2.77 -5.59
CA VAL A 612 -8.05 -2.79 -7.04
C VAL A 612 -9.19 -3.56 -7.70
N THR A 613 -9.72 -3.03 -8.81
CA THR A 613 -10.54 -3.76 -9.77
C THR A 613 -10.14 -3.39 -11.19
N LEU A 614 -10.43 -4.27 -12.14
CA LEU A 614 -10.13 -4.08 -13.56
C LEU A 614 -11.35 -3.68 -14.39
N SER A 615 -12.46 -3.32 -13.73
CA SER A 615 -13.66 -2.85 -14.41
C SER A 615 -13.38 -1.56 -15.22
N PRO A 616 -13.70 -1.54 -16.53
CA PRO A 616 -13.60 -0.32 -17.35
C PRO A 616 -14.58 0.77 -16.92
N ARG A 617 -15.56 0.39 -16.09
CA ARG A 617 -16.58 1.28 -15.53
C ARG A 617 -16.13 1.88 -14.19
N GLY A 618 -15.14 1.26 -13.53
CA GLY A 618 -14.62 1.64 -12.21
C GLY A 618 -13.18 2.12 -12.25
N ASP A 619 -12.31 1.44 -11.48
CA ASP A 619 -10.95 1.86 -11.16
C ASP A 619 -10.00 1.96 -12.36
N PHE A 620 -10.18 1.15 -13.40
CA PHE A 620 -9.17 1.00 -14.46
C PHE A 620 -9.73 1.29 -15.84
N ARG A 621 -9.27 2.37 -16.47
CA ARG A 621 -9.64 2.77 -17.83
C ARG A 621 -8.40 2.79 -18.71
N MET A 622 -8.31 1.82 -19.62
CA MET A 622 -7.24 1.73 -20.61
C MET A 622 -7.82 1.43 -21.99
N PRO A 623 -7.37 2.13 -23.05
CA PRO A 623 -7.73 1.77 -24.43
C PRO A 623 -7.31 0.33 -24.77
N SER A 624 -8.15 -0.39 -25.49
CA SER A 624 -7.87 -1.78 -25.91
C SER A 624 -6.68 -1.90 -26.88
N ASP A 625 -6.32 -0.80 -27.53
CA ASP A 625 -5.27 -0.60 -28.52
C ASP A 625 -4.03 0.11 -27.94
N ALA A 626 -3.91 0.19 -26.61
CA ALA A 626 -2.75 0.76 -25.94
C ALA A 626 -1.45 -0.03 -26.23
N ALA A 627 -0.39 0.68 -26.61
CA ALA A 627 0.92 0.08 -26.87
C ALA A 627 1.73 -0.13 -25.57
N VAL A 628 2.36 -1.29 -25.44
CA VAL A 628 3.15 -1.68 -24.25
C VAL A 628 4.63 -1.24 -24.31
N ASN A 629 5.06 -0.65 -25.42
CA ASN A 629 6.48 -0.47 -25.77
C ASN A 629 7.31 0.28 -24.72
N LEU A 630 6.74 1.29 -24.04
CA LEU A 630 7.47 2.05 -23.02
C LEU A 630 7.85 1.18 -21.81
N TRP A 631 6.90 0.38 -21.31
CA TRP A 631 7.13 -0.55 -20.20
C TRP A 631 8.09 -1.68 -20.60
N MET A 632 7.95 -2.21 -21.82
CA MET A 632 8.85 -3.27 -22.32
C MET A 632 10.29 -2.77 -22.45
N LYS A 633 10.49 -1.56 -22.97
CA LYS A 633 11.82 -0.95 -23.07
C LYS A 633 12.48 -0.78 -21.70
N GLU A 634 11.71 -0.43 -20.68
CA GLU A 634 12.21 -0.37 -19.30
C GLU A 634 12.60 -1.75 -18.78
N ILE A 635 11.78 -2.78 -19.03
CA ILE A 635 12.09 -4.17 -18.66
C ILE A 635 13.35 -4.68 -19.36
N GLU A 636 13.58 -4.28 -20.62
CA GLU A 636 14.78 -4.65 -21.39
C GLU A 636 16.06 -3.97 -20.90
N MET A 637 15.95 -2.91 -20.10
CA MET A 637 17.09 -2.23 -19.46
C MET A 637 17.47 -2.83 -18.10
N ILE A 638 16.69 -3.80 -17.59
CA ILE A 638 16.95 -4.57 -16.36
C ILE A 638 17.90 -5.72 -16.68
#